data_AF-A0A7D8APL3-F1
#
_entry.id   AF-A0A7D8APL3-F1
#
_cell.length_a   1.000
_cell.length_b   1.000
_cell.length_c   1.000
_cell.angle_alpha   90.00
_cell.angle_beta   90.00
_cell.angle_gamma   90.00
#
_symmetry.space_group_name_H-M   'P 1'
#
loop_
_entity.id
_entity.type
_entity.pdbx_description
1 polymer ?
#
loop_
_entity_poly.entity_id
_entity_poly.type
_entity_poly.pdbx_seq_one_letter_code
_entity_poly.pdbx_strand_id
1 'polypeptide(L)'
;MSSEKSTKISELMLEEEKEAIKKTLKNVIYKNTDDCIVFKVAKAIYKEEFSIQGKEVTKVDLDQILEESIIFALRLFFIAYIEDNEPFKAILEENATYKSFISLRHCLYSKVIRKEEGYSKLVTIFDAFDKGNIGLLNFPVSSGGLFSKEKACYLNNKNLLNAVQLEDILTKMLFFSKENAEEGKYAEYSKLDFTIIGELQEALLEYELRVTSTNLSSSSEYESKVNIYLTSRSLCRKTSGAYYTPKGLVDFMAASSIDKQLETKYPLDIKIIDNSCGSGNFLVSCLDYLTKRVWDRLSEFRDVEKELDMQYKRILDEARKYGVQEDSISKETVLKRMLLKRCIYGVDINPISVELTKLSLWVNSFIFATPPSFIEHHIRVGNSLLGYTKDEFFIIASKKFQTDYPLFRKKIEEIIVILKDSYQKINGINDTTKKEEDESRRIYKEYEKSENKNNLGIIFSLINIYKLSFAKALKIKEGIDLSDSYVSNLVKNILNNKTSDPDKENIEKIKKISSYYKVFHYGVEFPDAEEGFDIVIGNPPWEKTKFDESEFFAKHIPSYRKLSIEAQNKIKKEILGKNNHPLSIQYIKEKSSITALNNIYKFDFKCFSSGGDPNLFKYFTAFSLKLIKPGGNLTYLVPFNLWNGYSSRVLRKYIFNNYKINYIYQFENKKRFKDVHSSFKFAIFQLSNTKDATTSFKVKFMIQRDDFLKKITRDLELGKESPYRGIKLTISQVRKLSPIYESIVEVKDKEELRLVSKIFSSFSVLSKEYIDFKSGLELSTSKLKSLVKDHNSSNHVFLFSGANIHQYNSNFFTSSRAKEKSNLFWIDKKDLEKILTKNEQYQIERILYRSVARNTDERTMISTLSPKNCYCTSTLFTSYEKAPISIYKKLFVVSILNSLVFDFTLRRFVNLHVCKSWLYQCPMPQPEEEEIISNPLCLALIKNTALLVAKNDPANFAYLLNLKYLGFNKESVREILALDKEDEFFCQREAENNFIVASLYSLTKQEFSILLSDFRVLKNKKGKDYILFLKKGYKNYLLANRIAKAA
;
A
#
# COMPACT_ATOMS: atom_id res chain seq x y z
N MET A 1 -2.11 6.02 -42.79
CA MET A 1 -3.35 5.54 -42.13
C MET A 1 -3.58 4.03 -42.24
N SER A 2 -3.28 3.37 -43.37
CA SER A 2 -3.37 1.89 -43.47
C SER A 2 -2.23 1.15 -42.75
N SER A 3 -1.00 1.66 -42.81
CA SER A 3 0.16 1.11 -42.09
C SER A 3 0.00 1.20 -40.57
N GLU A 4 -0.37 2.37 -40.03
CA GLU A 4 -0.63 2.55 -38.59
C GLU A 4 -1.76 1.68 -38.05
N LYS A 5 -2.80 1.38 -38.87
CA LYS A 5 -3.87 0.45 -38.49
C LYS A 5 -3.37 -0.99 -38.46
N SER A 6 -2.55 -1.39 -39.43
CA SER A 6 -1.94 -2.73 -39.48
C SER A 6 -0.99 -2.95 -38.30
N THR A 7 -0.14 -1.97 -37.97
CA THR A 7 0.77 -2.04 -36.80
C THR A 7 0.02 -2.13 -35.47
N LYS A 8 -1.10 -1.41 -35.34
CA LYS A 8 -1.93 -1.48 -34.13
C LYS A 8 -2.63 -2.82 -33.96
N ILE A 9 -3.05 -3.45 -35.06
CA ILE A 9 -3.66 -4.78 -35.04
C ILE A 9 -2.63 -5.83 -34.66
N SER A 10 -1.41 -5.78 -35.23
CA SER A 10 -0.33 -6.71 -34.86
C SER A 10 0.09 -6.55 -33.39
N GLU A 11 0.18 -5.33 -32.87
CA GLU A 11 0.46 -5.08 -31.44
C GLU A 11 -0.63 -5.65 -30.53
N LEU A 12 -1.91 -5.51 -30.91
CA LEU A 12 -3.04 -6.06 -30.14
C LEU A 12 -3.03 -7.60 -30.13
N MET A 13 -2.79 -8.24 -31.28
CA MET A 13 -2.74 -9.71 -31.36
C MET A 13 -1.57 -10.27 -30.54
N LEU A 14 -0.41 -9.64 -30.59
CA LEU A 14 0.75 -10.03 -29.78
C LEU A 14 0.46 -9.93 -28.27
N GLU A 15 -0.27 -8.90 -27.85
CA GLU A 15 -0.62 -8.70 -26.44
C GLU A 15 -1.67 -9.72 -25.95
N GLU A 16 -2.61 -10.12 -26.82
CA GLU A 16 -3.56 -11.21 -26.55
C GLU A 16 -2.86 -12.57 -26.41
N GLU A 17 -1.91 -12.88 -27.30
CA GLU A 17 -1.09 -14.09 -27.22
C GLU A 17 -0.27 -14.16 -25.94
N LYS A 18 0.39 -13.04 -25.57
CA LYS A 18 1.11 -12.92 -24.30
C LYS A 18 0.20 -13.24 -23.12
N GLU A 19 -0.97 -12.61 -23.03
CA GLU A 19 -1.88 -12.81 -21.91
C GLU A 19 -2.39 -14.26 -21.85
N ALA A 20 -2.59 -14.91 -23.01
CA ALA A 20 -2.94 -16.33 -23.07
C ALA A 20 -1.83 -17.23 -22.51
N ILE A 21 -0.58 -17.04 -22.96
CA ILE A 21 0.59 -17.79 -22.44
C ILE A 21 0.76 -17.56 -20.95
N LYS A 22 0.68 -16.30 -20.48
CA LYS A 22 0.74 -15.95 -19.06
C LYS A 22 -0.33 -16.69 -18.26
N LYS A 23 -1.58 -16.69 -18.71
CA LYS A 23 -2.69 -17.37 -18.02
C LYS A 23 -2.46 -18.88 -17.92
N THR A 24 -1.97 -19.50 -18.98
CA THR A 24 -1.70 -20.94 -19.02
C THR A 24 -0.52 -21.32 -18.12
N LEU A 25 0.58 -20.56 -18.17
CA LEU A 25 1.74 -20.75 -17.28
C LEU A 25 1.34 -20.70 -15.80
N LYS A 26 0.49 -19.74 -15.43
CA LYS A 26 -0.05 -19.64 -14.06
C LYS A 26 -0.83 -20.88 -13.63
N ASN A 27 -1.65 -21.44 -14.53
CA ASN A 27 -2.41 -22.67 -14.27
C ASN A 27 -1.48 -23.87 -14.03
N VAL A 28 -0.45 -23.98 -14.87
CA VAL A 28 0.55 -25.06 -14.82
C VAL A 28 1.40 -24.99 -13.54
N ILE A 29 1.92 -23.82 -13.20
CA ILE A 29 2.86 -23.71 -12.07
C ILE A 29 2.12 -23.86 -10.74
N TYR A 30 0.99 -23.18 -10.53
CA TYR A 30 0.40 -23.12 -9.19
C TYR A 30 -1.15 -23.02 -9.13
N LYS A 31 -1.85 -22.47 -10.14
CA LYS A 31 -3.25 -22.05 -9.95
C LYS A 31 -4.25 -23.22 -9.88
N ASN A 32 -3.99 -24.31 -10.60
CA ASN A 32 -4.79 -25.53 -10.49
C ASN A 32 -4.33 -26.33 -9.26
N THR A 33 -4.92 -26.09 -8.09
CA THR A 33 -4.42 -26.56 -6.79
C THR A 33 -4.20 -28.07 -6.69
N ASP A 34 -4.92 -28.85 -7.48
CA ASP A 34 -4.87 -30.32 -7.43
C ASP A 34 -3.89 -30.92 -8.44
N ASP A 35 -3.45 -30.13 -9.44
CA ASP A 35 -2.69 -30.65 -10.59
C ASP A 35 -1.51 -29.77 -11.04
N CYS A 36 -1.21 -28.69 -10.31
CA CYS A 36 -0.09 -27.81 -10.62
C CYS A 36 1.27 -28.38 -10.20
N ILE A 37 2.35 -27.91 -10.85
CA ILE A 37 3.72 -28.42 -10.64
C ILE A 37 4.15 -28.25 -9.17
N VAL A 38 3.92 -27.08 -8.58
CA VAL A 38 4.27 -26.81 -7.17
C VAL A 38 3.60 -27.83 -6.24
N PHE A 39 2.34 -28.18 -6.48
CA PHE A 39 1.65 -29.16 -5.63
C PHE A 39 2.22 -30.56 -5.78
N LYS A 40 2.47 -30.99 -7.02
CA LYS A 40 2.95 -32.34 -7.31
C LYS A 40 4.30 -32.60 -6.66
N VAL A 41 5.18 -31.60 -6.73
CA VAL A 41 6.51 -31.64 -6.10
C VAL A 41 6.38 -31.63 -4.58
N ALA A 42 5.55 -30.74 -4.03
CA ALA A 42 5.30 -30.70 -2.59
C ALA A 42 4.79 -32.04 -2.05
N LYS A 43 3.85 -32.68 -2.76
CA LYS A 43 3.30 -34.00 -2.42
C LYS A 43 4.36 -35.10 -2.49
N ALA A 44 5.25 -35.04 -3.48
CA ALA A 44 6.37 -35.97 -3.59
C ALA A 44 7.35 -35.80 -2.41
N ILE A 45 7.76 -34.57 -2.09
CA ILE A 45 8.64 -34.29 -0.94
C ILE A 45 8.01 -34.78 0.35
N TYR A 46 6.75 -34.41 0.61
CA TYR A 46 6.04 -34.84 1.81
C TYR A 46 5.98 -36.37 1.92
N LYS A 47 5.70 -37.07 0.81
CA LYS A 47 5.61 -38.52 0.80
C LYS A 47 6.97 -39.17 1.10
N GLU A 48 8.01 -38.81 0.36
CA GLU A 48 9.31 -39.47 0.40
C GLU A 48 10.14 -39.11 1.64
N GLU A 49 10.04 -37.86 2.12
CA GLU A 49 10.91 -37.35 3.20
C GLU A 49 10.24 -37.38 4.58
N PHE A 50 8.90 -37.43 4.65
CA PHE A 50 8.18 -37.35 5.92
C PHE A 50 7.23 -38.53 6.13
N SER A 51 6.33 -38.81 5.18
CA SER A 51 5.31 -39.85 5.33
C SER A 51 5.90 -41.25 5.42
N ILE A 52 6.88 -41.58 4.57
CA ILE A 52 7.56 -42.90 4.61
C ILE A 52 8.43 -43.03 5.87
N GLN A 53 8.98 -41.92 6.35
CA GLN A 53 9.91 -41.88 7.49
C GLN A 53 9.19 -41.74 8.85
N GLY A 54 7.86 -41.64 8.88
CA GLY A 54 7.07 -41.50 10.12
C GLY A 54 7.34 -40.21 10.91
N LYS A 55 7.86 -39.15 10.25
CA LYS A 55 8.20 -37.89 10.90
C LYS A 55 6.96 -37.02 11.11
N GLU A 56 6.84 -36.42 12.30
CA GLU A 56 5.83 -35.40 12.55
C GLU A 56 6.18 -34.12 11.80
N VAL A 57 5.23 -33.59 11.02
CA VAL A 57 5.46 -32.46 10.11
C VAL A 57 5.07 -31.16 10.79
N THR A 58 6.04 -30.28 11.01
CA THR A 58 5.81 -28.96 11.59
C THR A 58 5.40 -27.93 10.53
N LYS A 59 4.94 -26.76 10.99
CA LYS A 59 4.65 -25.65 10.08
C LYS A 59 5.89 -25.14 9.34
N VAL A 60 7.05 -25.18 9.99
CA VAL A 60 8.33 -24.79 9.38
C VAL A 60 8.68 -25.74 8.23
N ASP A 61 8.48 -27.04 8.45
CA ASP A 61 8.69 -28.05 7.40
C ASP A 61 7.76 -27.81 6.21
N LEU A 62 6.46 -27.54 6.44
CA LEU A 62 5.52 -27.23 5.36
C LEU A 62 5.89 -25.98 4.57
N ASP A 63 6.39 -24.94 5.25
CA ASP A 63 6.84 -23.72 4.59
C ASP A 63 8.10 -24.00 3.75
N GLN A 64 9.03 -24.82 4.25
CA GLN A 64 10.23 -25.24 3.52
C GLN A 64 9.90 -26.15 2.32
N ILE A 65 8.96 -27.10 2.46
CA ILE A 65 8.48 -27.95 1.36
C ILE A 65 7.90 -27.06 0.24
N LEU A 66 7.07 -26.07 0.61
CA LEU A 66 6.49 -25.15 -0.37
C LEU A 66 7.58 -24.31 -1.06
N GLU A 67 8.54 -23.79 -0.28
CA GLU A 67 9.67 -23.01 -0.80
C GLU A 67 10.49 -23.82 -1.81
N GLU A 68 10.91 -25.04 -1.47
CA GLU A 68 11.66 -25.92 -2.38
C GLU A 68 10.83 -26.32 -3.61
N SER A 69 9.53 -26.55 -3.46
CA SER A 69 8.65 -26.86 -4.59
C SER A 69 8.52 -25.70 -5.57
N ILE A 70 8.54 -24.47 -5.06
CA ILE A 70 8.58 -23.25 -5.88
C ILE A 70 9.94 -23.11 -6.55
N ILE A 71 11.05 -23.31 -5.82
CA ILE A 71 12.40 -23.30 -6.39
C ILE A 71 12.51 -24.31 -7.54
N PHE A 72 11.96 -25.50 -7.38
CA PHE A 72 11.92 -26.52 -8.43
C PHE A 72 11.20 -26.03 -9.70
N ALA A 73 10.01 -25.45 -9.54
CA ALA A 73 9.25 -24.89 -10.67
C ALA A 73 10.00 -23.73 -11.33
N LEU A 74 10.66 -22.87 -10.55
CA LEU A 74 11.48 -21.76 -11.07
C LEU A 74 12.73 -22.24 -11.81
N ARG A 75 13.38 -23.33 -11.36
CA ARG A 75 14.51 -23.95 -12.07
C ARG A 75 14.09 -24.45 -13.45
N LEU A 76 12.96 -25.17 -13.52
CA LEU A 76 12.42 -25.65 -14.78
C LEU A 76 11.99 -24.50 -15.70
N PHE A 77 11.31 -23.48 -15.15
CA PHE A 77 10.91 -22.29 -15.90
C PHE A 77 12.13 -21.54 -16.45
N PHE A 78 13.17 -21.36 -15.65
CA PHE A 78 14.41 -20.69 -16.09
C PHE A 78 15.04 -21.42 -17.27
N ILE A 79 15.20 -22.75 -17.20
CA ILE A 79 15.78 -23.52 -18.30
C ILE A 79 14.87 -23.47 -19.54
N ALA A 80 13.55 -23.65 -19.36
CA ALA A 80 12.62 -23.59 -20.48
C ALA A 80 12.56 -22.19 -21.13
N TYR A 81 12.75 -21.12 -20.35
CA TYR A 81 12.80 -19.75 -20.83
C TYR A 81 14.05 -19.48 -21.67
N ILE A 82 15.24 -19.87 -21.18
CA ILE A 82 16.48 -19.67 -21.95
C ILE A 82 16.51 -20.53 -23.23
N GLU A 83 15.89 -21.71 -23.24
CA GLU A 83 15.81 -22.55 -24.44
C GLU A 83 14.90 -21.97 -25.53
N ASP A 84 13.94 -21.12 -25.16
CA ASP A 84 13.03 -20.49 -26.11
C ASP A 84 13.47 -19.10 -26.55
N ASN A 85 14.21 -18.40 -25.70
CA ASN A 85 14.56 -17.00 -25.91
C ASN A 85 15.64 -16.89 -27.00
N GLU A 86 15.28 -16.28 -28.13
CA GLU A 86 16.07 -16.24 -29.38
C GLU A 86 17.58 -15.93 -29.20
N PRO A 87 17.99 -14.88 -28.45
CA PRO A 87 19.40 -14.62 -28.13
C PRO A 87 20.16 -15.83 -27.55
N PHE A 88 19.51 -16.62 -26.68
CA PHE A 88 20.14 -17.78 -26.04
C PHE A 88 19.96 -19.04 -26.88
N LYS A 89 18.80 -19.19 -27.53
CA LYS A 89 18.46 -20.36 -28.34
C LYS A 89 19.48 -20.60 -29.45
N ALA A 90 19.89 -19.56 -30.19
CA ALA A 90 20.92 -19.69 -31.22
C ALA A 90 22.25 -20.22 -30.64
N ILE A 91 22.70 -19.65 -29.50
CA ILE A 91 23.93 -20.06 -28.81
C ILE A 91 23.83 -21.49 -28.28
N LEU A 92 22.67 -21.88 -27.73
CA LEU A 92 22.41 -23.19 -27.15
C LEU A 92 22.25 -24.28 -28.21
N GLU A 93 21.66 -23.96 -29.37
CA GLU A 93 21.47 -24.88 -30.50
C GLU A 93 22.81 -25.24 -31.18
N GLU A 94 23.75 -24.29 -31.25
CA GLU A 94 25.10 -24.51 -31.76
C GLU A 94 25.96 -25.34 -30.79
N ASN A 95 25.61 -25.37 -29.49
CA ASN A 95 26.31 -26.16 -28.49
C ASN A 95 25.83 -27.63 -28.50
N ALA A 96 26.60 -28.50 -29.17
CA ALA A 96 26.30 -29.93 -29.27
C ALA A 96 26.12 -30.64 -27.91
N THR A 97 26.94 -30.27 -26.91
CA THR A 97 26.86 -30.81 -25.55
C THR A 97 25.52 -30.45 -24.89
N TYR A 98 25.08 -29.21 -25.04
CA TYR A 98 23.81 -28.75 -24.48
C TYR A 98 22.64 -29.52 -25.09
N LYS A 99 22.56 -29.53 -26.43
CA LYS A 99 21.47 -30.17 -27.17
C LYS A 99 21.34 -31.67 -26.86
N SER A 100 22.46 -32.38 -26.72
CA SER A 100 22.48 -33.84 -26.55
C SER A 100 22.39 -34.33 -25.10
N PHE A 101 22.70 -33.49 -24.10
CA PHE A 101 22.82 -33.95 -22.70
C PHE A 101 22.12 -33.09 -21.65
N ILE A 102 21.94 -31.80 -21.91
CA ILE A 102 21.45 -30.82 -20.93
C ILE A 102 20.02 -30.38 -21.25
N SER A 103 19.69 -30.25 -22.53
CA SER A 103 18.43 -29.64 -22.96
C SER A 103 17.20 -30.37 -22.42
N LEU A 104 16.24 -29.61 -21.88
CA LEU A 104 14.95 -30.15 -21.46
C LEU A 104 14.11 -30.53 -22.67
N ARG A 105 14.02 -29.63 -23.66
CA ARG A 105 13.25 -29.82 -24.90
C ARG A 105 13.83 -30.91 -25.80
N HIS A 106 15.13 -30.86 -26.10
CA HIS A 106 15.72 -31.71 -27.13
C HIS A 106 16.26 -33.05 -26.62
N CYS A 107 16.51 -33.18 -25.30
CA CYS A 107 17.12 -34.39 -24.73
C CYS A 107 16.29 -35.02 -23.61
N LEU A 108 16.06 -34.31 -22.50
CA LEU A 108 15.48 -34.95 -21.30
C LEU A 108 14.07 -35.49 -21.57
N TYR A 109 13.20 -34.69 -22.20
CA TYR A 109 11.80 -35.06 -22.40
C TYR A 109 11.62 -36.38 -23.14
N SER A 110 12.32 -36.55 -24.27
CA SER A 110 12.22 -37.77 -25.09
C SER A 110 12.75 -39.01 -24.37
N LYS A 111 13.82 -38.87 -23.59
CA LYS A 111 14.38 -39.98 -22.80
C LYS A 111 13.50 -40.39 -21.62
N VAL A 112 12.80 -39.43 -21.00
CA VAL A 112 11.82 -39.72 -19.93
C VAL A 112 10.62 -40.49 -20.50
N ILE A 113 10.09 -40.10 -21.66
CA ILE A 113 9.00 -40.84 -22.34
C ILE A 113 9.40 -42.28 -22.65
N ARG A 114 10.64 -42.49 -23.14
CA ARG A 114 11.18 -43.83 -23.43
C ARG A 114 11.57 -44.62 -22.18
N LYS A 115 11.45 -44.03 -20.98
CA LYS A 115 11.88 -44.59 -19.69
C LYS A 115 13.38 -44.92 -19.64
N GLU A 116 14.19 -44.25 -20.45
CA GLU A 116 15.65 -44.38 -20.48
C GLU A 116 16.30 -43.58 -19.36
N GLU A 117 15.69 -42.45 -18.97
CA GLU A 117 16.18 -41.53 -17.93
C GLU A 117 15.03 -41.13 -16.99
N GLY A 118 15.38 -40.64 -15.80
CA GLY A 118 14.42 -40.21 -14.79
C GLY A 118 14.83 -38.94 -14.04
N TYR A 119 14.30 -38.76 -12.84
CA TYR A 119 14.57 -37.57 -12.01
C TYR A 119 16.07 -37.38 -11.69
N SER A 120 16.81 -38.49 -11.55
CA SER A 120 18.27 -38.47 -11.39
C SER A 120 18.99 -37.65 -12.46
N LYS A 121 18.56 -37.75 -13.73
CA LYS A 121 19.12 -36.99 -14.85
C LYS A 121 18.80 -35.52 -14.75
N LEU A 122 17.59 -35.16 -14.31
CA LEU A 122 17.21 -33.76 -14.06
C LEU A 122 18.06 -33.16 -12.93
N VAL A 123 18.35 -33.91 -11.86
CA VAL A 123 19.27 -33.48 -10.81
C VAL A 123 20.68 -33.27 -11.38
N THR A 124 21.16 -34.12 -12.27
CA THR A 124 22.44 -33.90 -12.97
C THR A 124 22.41 -32.65 -13.85
N ILE A 125 21.29 -32.35 -14.51
CA ILE A 125 21.12 -31.10 -15.26
C ILE A 125 21.22 -29.90 -14.32
N PHE A 126 20.50 -29.91 -13.19
CA PHE A 126 20.60 -28.84 -12.20
C PHE A 126 22.02 -28.67 -11.65
N ASP A 127 22.73 -29.78 -11.39
CA ASP A 127 24.14 -29.75 -11.00
C ASP A 127 25.01 -29.09 -12.09
N ALA A 128 24.68 -29.26 -13.37
CA ALA A 128 25.45 -28.68 -14.48
C ALA A 128 25.24 -27.16 -14.53
N PHE A 129 24.01 -26.70 -14.28
CA PHE A 129 23.69 -25.27 -14.16
C PHE A 129 24.35 -24.61 -12.93
N ASP A 130 24.53 -25.36 -11.83
CA ASP A 130 25.16 -24.90 -10.59
C ASP A 130 26.70 -24.84 -10.69
N LYS A 131 27.32 -25.96 -11.04
CA LYS A 131 28.78 -26.14 -10.99
C LYS A 131 29.48 -25.85 -12.32
N GLY A 132 28.74 -25.84 -13.43
CA GLY A 132 29.33 -25.99 -14.76
C GLY A 132 29.98 -27.38 -14.92
N ASN A 133 30.61 -27.60 -16.08
CA ASN A 133 31.50 -28.74 -16.38
C ASN A 133 31.30 -30.01 -15.53
N ILE A 134 30.38 -30.89 -15.94
CA ILE A 134 30.19 -32.21 -15.31
C ILE A 134 30.93 -33.27 -16.12
N GLY A 135 32.02 -33.79 -15.56
CA GLY A 135 32.82 -34.83 -16.22
C GLY A 135 33.46 -34.32 -17.51
N LEU A 136 33.08 -34.89 -18.66
CA LEU A 136 33.58 -34.52 -20.00
C LEU A 136 32.69 -33.48 -20.73
N LEU A 137 31.60 -33.02 -20.13
CA LEU A 137 30.67 -32.07 -20.76
C LEU A 137 31.16 -30.63 -20.53
N ASN A 138 31.59 -29.93 -21.59
CA ASN A 138 32.00 -28.52 -21.51
C ASN A 138 30.75 -27.61 -21.51
N PHE A 139 30.25 -27.22 -20.34
CA PHE A 139 29.05 -26.39 -20.18
C PHE A 139 29.29 -25.22 -19.23
N PRO A 140 28.90 -23.99 -19.61
CA PRO A 140 29.15 -22.81 -18.78
C PRO A 140 28.28 -22.78 -17.51
N VAL A 141 28.86 -22.23 -16.45
CA VAL A 141 28.11 -21.98 -15.21
C VAL A 141 27.02 -20.96 -15.49
N SER A 142 25.79 -21.36 -15.25
CA SER A 142 24.63 -20.56 -15.65
C SER A 142 23.90 -19.95 -14.45
N SER A 143 23.92 -20.57 -13.26
CA SER A 143 23.47 -19.92 -12.01
C SER A 143 23.80 -20.71 -10.73
N GLY A 144 24.93 -20.39 -10.08
CA GLY A 144 25.32 -20.91 -8.75
C GLY A 144 24.42 -20.44 -7.59
N GLY A 145 23.38 -19.66 -7.88
CA GLY A 145 22.41 -19.15 -6.93
C GLY A 145 21.11 -19.97 -6.90
N LEU A 146 20.32 -19.96 -7.98
CA LEU A 146 19.04 -20.70 -8.06
C LEU A 146 19.25 -22.22 -8.02
N PHE A 147 20.33 -22.71 -8.65
CA PHE A 147 20.64 -24.13 -8.76
C PHE A 147 21.52 -24.67 -7.63
N SER A 148 21.92 -23.81 -6.68
CA SER A 148 22.71 -24.21 -5.52
C SER A 148 22.08 -25.39 -4.77
N LYS A 149 22.90 -26.41 -4.47
CA LYS A 149 22.48 -27.54 -3.62
C LYS A 149 22.08 -27.12 -2.21
N GLU A 150 22.66 -26.04 -1.70
CA GLU A 150 22.43 -25.55 -0.34
C GLU A 150 20.98 -25.06 -0.13
N LYS A 151 20.29 -24.67 -1.20
CA LYS A 151 18.91 -24.16 -1.16
C LYS A 151 17.83 -25.24 -1.32
N ALA A 152 18.23 -26.49 -1.55
CA ALA A 152 17.30 -27.51 -2.01
C ALA A 152 17.62 -28.87 -1.37
N CYS A 153 17.40 -29.01 -0.06
CA CYS A 153 17.78 -30.24 0.62
C CYS A 153 16.96 -31.45 0.16
N TYR A 154 15.66 -31.26 -0.09
CA TYR A 154 14.78 -32.34 -0.53
C TYR A 154 14.88 -32.59 -2.04
N LEU A 155 15.05 -31.55 -2.86
CA LEU A 155 15.14 -31.73 -4.32
C LEU A 155 16.38 -32.54 -4.75
N ASN A 156 17.41 -32.64 -3.90
CA ASN A 156 18.61 -33.42 -4.16
C ASN A 156 18.38 -34.95 -4.07
N ASN A 157 17.25 -35.41 -3.54
CA ASN A 157 16.88 -36.82 -3.53
C ASN A 157 16.63 -37.31 -4.96
N LYS A 158 17.56 -38.09 -5.52
CA LYS A 158 17.50 -38.58 -6.91
C LYS A 158 16.29 -39.47 -7.22
N ASN A 159 15.58 -39.95 -6.20
CA ASN A 159 14.39 -40.79 -6.32
C ASN A 159 13.08 -40.05 -6.00
N LEU A 160 13.12 -38.71 -5.86
CA LEU A 160 11.97 -37.90 -5.44
C LEU A 160 10.74 -38.06 -6.36
N LEU A 161 10.95 -38.11 -7.67
CA LEU A 161 9.89 -38.26 -8.67
C LEU A 161 10.11 -39.51 -9.51
N ASN A 162 9.05 -40.29 -9.73
CA ASN A 162 9.07 -41.37 -10.71
C ASN A 162 8.93 -40.84 -12.15
N ALA A 163 9.21 -41.69 -13.13
CA ALA A 163 9.21 -41.31 -14.55
C ALA A 163 7.86 -40.71 -15.01
N VAL A 164 6.73 -41.28 -14.56
CA VAL A 164 5.38 -40.81 -14.93
C VAL A 164 5.10 -39.41 -14.35
N GLN A 165 5.49 -39.16 -13.10
CA GLN A 165 5.35 -37.85 -12.48
C GLN A 165 6.23 -36.80 -13.16
N LEU A 166 7.46 -37.17 -13.52
CA LEU A 166 8.39 -36.29 -14.22
C LEU A 166 7.90 -35.97 -15.65
N GLU A 167 7.40 -36.97 -16.38
CA GLU A 167 6.81 -36.81 -17.72
C GLU A 167 5.66 -35.80 -17.69
N ASP A 168 4.75 -35.91 -16.72
CA ASP A 168 3.63 -34.98 -16.57
C ASP A 168 4.10 -33.54 -16.29
N ILE A 169 5.07 -33.39 -15.39
CA ILE A 169 5.65 -32.08 -15.04
C ILE A 169 6.34 -31.45 -16.26
N LEU A 170 7.16 -32.21 -16.98
CA LEU A 170 7.86 -31.72 -18.18
C LEU A 170 6.87 -31.40 -19.30
N THR A 171 5.84 -32.22 -19.50
CA THR A 171 4.77 -31.96 -20.48
C THR A 171 4.10 -30.62 -20.19
N LYS A 172 3.74 -30.37 -18.93
CA LYS A 172 3.13 -29.11 -18.52
C LYS A 172 4.07 -27.91 -18.67
N MET A 173 5.34 -28.04 -18.31
CA MET A 173 6.28 -26.92 -18.41
C MET A 173 6.69 -26.63 -19.86
N LEU A 174 6.88 -27.65 -20.69
CA LEU A 174 7.44 -27.49 -22.04
C LEU A 174 6.36 -27.30 -23.10
N PHE A 175 5.14 -27.82 -22.91
CA PHE A 175 4.07 -27.83 -23.91
C PHE A 175 2.73 -27.27 -23.40
N PHE A 176 2.60 -27.01 -22.10
CA PHE A 176 1.36 -26.64 -21.40
C PHE A 176 0.24 -27.69 -21.36
N SER A 177 0.08 -28.53 -22.38
CA SER A 177 -0.90 -29.62 -22.41
C SER A 177 -0.36 -30.85 -23.13
N LYS A 178 -1.06 -31.99 -22.97
CA LYS A 178 -0.74 -33.22 -23.68
C LYS A 178 -1.01 -33.12 -25.18
N GLU A 179 -2.09 -32.43 -25.59
CA GLU A 179 -2.39 -32.26 -27.02
C GLU A 179 -1.25 -31.52 -27.73
N ASN A 180 -0.74 -30.45 -27.13
CA ASN A 180 0.40 -29.71 -27.68
C ASN A 180 1.68 -30.58 -27.75
N ALA A 181 1.88 -31.49 -26.78
CA ALA A 181 3.01 -32.40 -26.80
C ALA A 181 2.93 -33.42 -27.93
N GLU A 182 1.74 -33.97 -28.20
CA GLU A 182 1.48 -34.87 -29.33
C GLU A 182 1.70 -34.17 -30.68
N GLU A 183 1.39 -32.89 -30.77
CA GLU A 183 1.63 -32.04 -31.94
C GLU A 183 3.05 -31.46 -32.01
N GLY A 184 3.90 -31.69 -30.99
CA GLY A 184 5.26 -31.14 -30.91
C GLY A 184 5.34 -29.61 -30.74
N LYS A 185 4.29 -28.97 -30.23
CA LYS A 185 4.18 -27.51 -30.05
C LYS A 185 4.70 -27.06 -28.69
N TYR A 186 5.93 -26.55 -28.65
CA TYR A 186 6.53 -26.00 -27.44
C TYR A 186 5.87 -24.70 -26.97
N ALA A 187 5.94 -24.43 -25.67
CA ALA A 187 5.57 -23.17 -25.06
C ALA A 187 6.51 -22.04 -25.50
N GLU A 188 5.94 -20.97 -26.07
CA GLU A 188 6.67 -19.81 -26.61
C GLU A 188 6.98 -18.77 -25.52
N TYR A 189 7.88 -19.12 -24.60
CA TYR A 189 8.32 -18.24 -23.51
C TYR A 189 9.01 -16.95 -23.96
N SER A 190 9.62 -16.93 -25.15
CA SER A 190 10.22 -15.77 -25.82
C SER A 190 9.23 -14.61 -26.04
N LYS A 191 7.93 -14.91 -26.13
CA LYS A 191 6.88 -13.90 -26.24
C LYS A 191 6.62 -13.17 -24.92
N LEU A 192 7.02 -13.75 -23.78
CA LEU A 192 6.79 -13.18 -22.45
C LEU A 192 7.82 -12.09 -22.13
N ASP A 193 7.35 -11.01 -21.51
CA ASP A 193 8.21 -10.01 -20.89
C ASP A 193 8.56 -10.39 -19.44
N PHE A 194 9.57 -9.72 -18.86
CA PHE A 194 10.00 -9.97 -17.48
C PHE A 194 8.93 -9.65 -16.43
N THR A 195 7.83 -8.98 -16.81
CA THR A 195 6.70 -8.70 -15.90
C THR A 195 6.01 -9.97 -15.41
N ILE A 196 6.14 -11.09 -16.15
CA ILE A 196 5.55 -12.36 -15.73
C ILE A 196 6.07 -12.83 -14.38
N ILE A 197 7.34 -12.57 -14.03
CA ILE A 197 7.90 -13.00 -12.74
C ILE A 197 7.22 -12.26 -11.59
N GLY A 198 6.88 -10.99 -11.77
CA GLY A 198 6.12 -10.21 -10.79
C GLY A 198 4.68 -10.72 -10.61
N GLU A 199 4.03 -11.11 -11.69
CA GLU A 199 2.69 -11.71 -11.62
C GLU A 199 2.70 -13.15 -11.08
N LEU A 200 3.77 -13.92 -11.36
CA LEU A 200 4.02 -15.22 -10.74
C LEU A 200 4.20 -15.05 -9.24
N GLN A 201 4.94 -14.03 -8.79
CA GLN A 201 5.10 -13.72 -7.37
C GLN A 201 3.75 -13.48 -6.70
N GLU A 202 2.93 -12.55 -7.20
CA GLU A 202 1.63 -12.23 -6.59
C GLU A 202 0.84 -13.49 -6.27
N ALA A 203 0.87 -14.42 -7.20
CA ALA A 203 0.01 -15.57 -7.16
C ALA A 203 0.64 -16.80 -6.49
N LEU A 204 1.97 -16.96 -6.50
CA LEU A 204 2.66 -17.96 -5.67
C LEU A 204 2.50 -17.66 -4.17
N LEU A 205 2.41 -16.38 -3.79
CA LEU A 205 2.16 -15.96 -2.41
C LEU A 205 0.71 -16.20 -1.93
N GLU A 206 -0.18 -16.56 -2.85
CA GLU A 206 -1.58 -16.90 -2.57
C GLU A 206 -1.77 -18.33 -2.08
N TYR A 207 -0.71 -19.12 -1.86
CA TYR A 207 -0.89 -20.51 -1.47
C TYR A 207 -0.13 -20.85 -0.19
N GLU A 208 -0.65 -21.84 0.51
CA GLU A 208 -0.04 -22.41 1.70
C GLU A 208 -0.29 -23.91 1.73
N LEU A 209 0.72 -24.68 2.13
CA LEU A 209 0.57 -26.10 2.38
C LEU A 209 -0.04 -26.36 3.75
N ARG A 210 -1.00 -27.28 3.79
CA ARG A 210 -1.64 -27.75 5.02
C ARG A 210 -1.77 -29.25 5.03
N VAL A 211 -1.76 -29.80 6.23
CA VAL A 211 -2.03 -31.22 6.50
C VAL A 211 -3.53 -31.40 6.74
N THR A 212 -4.12 -32.45 6.17
CA THR A 212 -5.45 -32.94 6.53
C THR A 212 -5.35 -34.23 7.35
N SER A 213 -6.18 -34.32 8.39
CA SER A 213 -6.33 -35.52 9.22
C SER A 213 -7.72 -36.16 9.13
N THR A 214 -8.60 -35.74 8.21
CA THR A 214 -9.96 -36.29 8.09
C THR A 214 -10.55 -36.27 6.67
N ASN A 215 -11.29 -37.34 6.33
CA ASN A 215 -12.02 -37.57 5.09
C ASN A 215 -13.09 -36.50 4.84
N LEU A 216 -12.98 -35.78 3.72
CA LEU A 216 -14.04 -34.93 3.15
C LEU A 216 -14.73 -35.66 1.98
N SER A 217 -15.18 -36.89 2.22
CA SER A 217 -16.17 -37.58 1.39
C SER A 217 -16.72 -38.79 2.14
N SER A 218 -18.04 -38.94 2.09
CA SER A 218 -18.85 -39.96 2.75
C SER A 218 -18.46 -41.41 2.41
N SER A 219 -18.56 -42.26 3.43
CA SER A 219 -18.73 -43.73 3.43
C SER A 219 -17.67 -44.61 2.76
N SER A 220 -16.67 -45.04 3.54
CA SER A 220 -16.34 -46.45 3.84
C SER A 220 -15.01 -46.54 4.62
N GLU A 221 -14.86 -47.59 5.42
CA GLU A 221 -13.73 -47.83 6.34
C GLU A 221 -12.38 -48.07 5.63
N TYR A 222 -11.30 -47.90 6.42
CA TYR A 222 -9.88 -48.24 6.25
C TYR A 222 -8.88 -47.10 5.94
N GLU A 223 -7.94 -46.95 6.89
CA GLU A 223 -6.69 -46.15 6.95
C GLU A 223 -6.79 -44.61 6.92
N SER A 224 -6.56 -43.99 8.07
CA SER A 224 -6.27 -42.56 8.22
C SER A 224 -4.89 -42.21 7.63
N LYS A 225 -4.81 -41.99 6.31
CA LYS A 225 -3.61 -41.45 5.66
C LYS A 225 -3.57 -39.92 5.77
N VAL A 226 -2.66 -39.43 6.59
CA VAL A 226 -2.32 -37.99 6.69
C VAL A 226 -1.75 -37.52 5.36
N ASN A 227 -2.36 -36.52 4.74
CA ASN A 227 -1.97 -36.01 3.41
C ASN A 227 -1.88 -34.47 3.42
N ILE A 228 -1.19 -33.89 2.44
CA ILE A 228 -1.10 -32.43 2.29
C ILE A 228 -1.96 -31.91 1.14
N TYR A 229 -2.40 -30.66 1.25
CA TYR A 229 -3.12 -29.94 0.20
C TYR A 229 -2.69 -28.46 0.13
N LEU A 230 -2.77 -27.87 -1.06
CA LEU A 230 -2.63 -26.42 -1.25
C LEU A 230 -3.97 -25.75 -1.00
N THR A 231 -3.99 -24.75 -0.13
CA THR A 231 -5.16 -23.90 0.06
C THR A 231 -4.92 -22.53 -0.55
N SER A 232 -5.87 -22.07 -1.38
CA SER A 232 -5.82 -20.70 -1.90
C SER A 232 -6.18 -19.71 -0.79
N ARG A 233 -5.28 -18.77 -0.57
CA ARG A 233 -5.42 -17.56 0.24
C ARG A 233 -6.22 -16.51 -0.51
N SER A 234 -7.26 -16.86 -1.25
CA SER A 234 -8.02 -15.94 -2.13
C SER A 234 -8.58 -14.68 -1.41
N LEU A 235 -8.65 -14.70 -0.07
CA LEU A 235 -9.04 -13.55 0.78
C LEU A 235 -7.85 -12.85 1.48
N CYS A 236 -6.65 -13.41 1.39
CA CYS A 236 -5.41 -13.04 2.05
C CYS A 236 -4.51 -12.10 1.20
N ARG A 237 -4.94 -11.67 -0.01
CA ARG A 237 -4.25 -10.58 -0.75
C ARG A 237 -4.15 -9.29 0.08
N LYS A 238 -5.14 -9.04 0.95
CA LYS A 238 -5.11 -7.98 1.95
C LYS A 238 -4.13 -8.21 3.10
N THR A 239 -3.54 -9.40 3.24
CA THR A 239 -2.64 -9.74 4.37
C THR A 239 -1.16 -9.63 4.02
N SER A 240 -0.77 -9.87 2.76
CA SER A 240 0.62 -9.72 2.32
C SER A 240 0.95 -8.30 1.86
N GLY A 241 -0.04 -7.51 1.45
CA GLY A 241 0.17 -6.20 0.84
C GLY A 241 0.94 -6.20 -0.46
N ALA A 242 1.19 -7.39 -1.02
CA ALA A 242 1.90 -7.58 -2.27
C ALA A 242 0.97 -7.26 -3.44
N TYR A 243 1.02 -6.01 -3.91
CA TYR A 243 0.38 -5.56 -5.13
C TYR A 243 1.45 -5.28 -6.19
N TYR A 244 1.44 -6.05 -7.27
CA TYR A 244 2.25 -5.80 -8.46
C TYR A 244 1.94 -4.40 -8.98
N THR A 245 3.01 -3.61 -9.13
CA THR A 245 2.88 -2.22 -9.53
C THR A 245 2.97 -2.12 -11.05
N PRO A 246 1.99 -1.48 -11.73
CA PRO A 246 2.03 -1.34 -13.19
C PRO A 246 3.31 -0.67 -13.69
N LYS A 247 3.90 -1.22 -14.76
CA LYS A 247 5.20 -0.80 -15.31
C LYS A 247 5.30 0.71 -15.57
N GLY A 248 4.26 1.33 -16.12
CA GLY A 248 4.26 2.78 -16.37
C GLY A 248 4.39 3.66 -15.12
N LEU A 249 3.99 3.17 -13.95
CA LEU A 249 4.21 3.86 -12.67
C LEU A 249 5.64 3.65 -12.19
N VAL A 250 6.13 2.41 -12.27
CA VAL A 250 7.47 2.01 -11.84
C VAL A 250 8.54 2.75 -12.64
N ASP A 251 8.44 2.74 -13.97
CA ASP A 251 9.41 3.38 -14.86
C ASP A 251 9.47 4.90 -14.62
N PHE A 252 8.33 5.55 -14.35
CA PHE A 252 8.32 6.97 -13.95
C PHE A 252 9.04 7.21 -12.61
N MET A 253 8.81 6.34 -11.63
CA MET A 253 9.44 6.45 -10.30
C MET A 253 10.94 6.21 -10.37
N ALA A 254 11.40 5.22 -11.15
CA ALA A 254 12.81 4.97 -11.40
C ALA A 254 13.46 6.18 -12.08
N ALA A 255 12.85 6.67 -13.18
CA ALA A 255 13.37 7.78 -13.96
C ALA A 255 13.58 9.05 -13.13
N SER A 256 12.54 9.46 -12.41
CA SER A 256 12.56 10.65 -11.55
C SER A 256 13.54 10.55 -10.39
N SER A 257 13.89 9.34 -9.94
CA SER A 257 14.81 9.13 -8.81
C SER A 257 16.26 9.14 -9.27
N ILE A 258 16.56 8.48 -10.40
CA ILE A 258 17.92 8.25 -10.90
C ILE A 258 18.52 9.51 -11.51
N ASP A 259 17.77 10.23 -12.36
CA ASP A 259 18.30 11.42 -13.04
C ASP A 259 18.85 12.44 -12.05
N LYS A 260 18.12 12.64 -10.94
CA LYS A 260 18.53 13.55 -9.87
C LYS A 260 19.86 13.16 -9.21
N GLN A 261 20.15 11.86 -9.09
CA GLN A 261 21.40 11.42 -8.47
C GLN A 261 22.56 11.49 -9.46
N LEU A 262 22.33 11.17 -10.74
CA LEU A 262 23.35 11.25 -11.80
C LEU A 262 23.84 12.69 -12.10
N GLU A 263 23.12 13.72 -11.64
CA GLU A 263 23.59 15.11 -11.70
C GLU A 263 24.81 15.37 -10.80
N THR A 264 24.99 14.58 -9.72
CA THR A 264 25.97 14.88 -8.66
C THR A 264 26.83 13.70 -8.24
N LYS A 265 26.51 12.48 -8.70
CA LYS A 265 27.17 11.24 -8.26
C LYS A 265 27.75 10.45 -9.40
N TYR A 266 28.86 9.79 -9.11
CA TYR A 266 29.44 8.78 -9.97
C TYR A 266 28.50 7.56 -10.06
N PRO A 267 28.21 7.01 -11.26
CA PRO A 267 27.18 6.00 -11.43
C PRO A 267 27.33 4.75 -10.56
N LEU A 268 28.55 4.24 -10.41
CA LEU A 268 28.84 3.00 -9.66
C LEU A 268 28.79 3.18 -8.14
N ASP A 269 28.70 4.43 -7.65
CA ASP A 269 28.57 4.74 -6.22
C ASP A 269 27.12 4.96 -5.78
N ILE A 270 26.18 5.01 -6.73
CA ILE A 270 24.76 5.21 -6.43
C ILE A 270 24.20 3.95 -5.77
N LYS A 271 23.66 4.08 -4.54
CA LYS A 271 22.99 2.99 -3.82
C LYS A 271 21.48 3.15 -3.84
N ILE A 272 20.80 2.16 -4.40
CA ILE A 272 19.35 2.12 -4.60
C ILE A 272 18.77 0.97 -3.78
N ILE A 273 17.79 1.25 -2.92
CA ILE A 273 17.10 0.22 -2.15
C ILE A 273 15.58 0.25 -2.34
N ASP A 274 15.00 -0.95 -2.45
CA ASP A 274 13.60 -1.21 -2.12
C ASP A 274 13.55 -2.08 -0.86
N ASN A 275 13.09 -1.51 0.25
CA ASN A 275 13.00 -2.20 1.53
C ASN A 275 11.68 -2.98 1.72
N SER A 276 10.93 -3.18 0.64
CA SER A 276 9.80 -4.10 0.55
C SER A 276 9.73 -4.63 -0.88
N CYS A 277 10.84 -5.22 -1.34
CA CYS A 277 11.12 -5.35 -2.77
C CYS A 277 10.18 -6.29 -3.54
N GLY A 278 9.47 -7.19 -2.85
CA GLY A 278 8.55 -8.12 -3.50
C GLY A 278 9.27 -8.94 -4.56
N SER A 279 8.86 -8.81 -5.82
CA SER A 279 9.45 -9.49 -7.00
C SER A 279 10.64 -8.76 -7.59
N GLY A 280 11.00 -7.61 -7.04
CA GLY A 280 12.11 -6.79 -7.54
C GLY A 280 11.75 -5.89 -8.72
N ASN A 281 10.46 -5.69 -9.03
CA ASN A 281 10.04 -4.88 -10.19
C ASN A 281 10.62 -3.46 -10.17
N PHE A 282 10.64 -2.80 -9.01
CA PHE A 282 11.29 -1.50 -8.84
C PHE A 282 12.81 -1.57 -9.06
N LEU A 283 13.46 -2.61 -8.55
CA LEU A 283 14.91 -2.80 -8.67
C LEU A 283 15.33 -3.07 -10.11
N VAL A 284 14.56 -3.90 -10.84
CA VAL A 284 14.76 -4.18 -12.27
C VAL A 284 14.59 -2.91 -13.09
N SER A 285 13.50 -2.15 -12.88
CA SER A 285 13.27 -0.90 -13.60
C SER A 285 14.32 0.17 -13.29
N CYS A 286 14.79 0.24 -12.03
CA CYS A 286 15.91 1.12 -11.66
C CYS A 286 17.21 0.71 -12.36
N LEU A 287 17.51 -0.59 -12.40
CA LEU A 287 18.69 -1.12 -13.07
C LEU A 287 18.66 -0.83 -14.57
N ASP A 288 17.53 -1.10 -15.24
CA ASP A 288 17.35 -0.84 -16.67
C ASP A 288 17.52 0.65 -16.98
N TYR A 289 16.84 1.51 -16.21
CA TYR A 289 16.91 2.95 -16.43
C TYR A 289 18.32 3.50 -16.16
N LEU A 290 18.96 3.10 -15.06
CA LEU A 290 20.33 3.50 -14.74
C LEU A 290 21.30 3.05 -15.84
N THR A 291 21.17 1.82 -16.31
CA THR A 291 22.01 1.27 -17.41
C THR A 291 21.87 2.12 -18.66
N LYS A 292 20.64 2.34 -19.13
CA LYS A 292 20.36 3.17 -20.32
C LYS A 292 20.95 4.57 -20.16
N ARG A 293 20.76 5.21 -19.01
CA ARG A 293 21.25 6.56 -18.74
C ARG A 293 22.77 6.67 -18.74
N VAL A 294 23.44 5.70 -18.14
CA VAL A 294 24.91 5.67 -18.09
C VAL A 294 25.47 5.33 -19.47
N TRP A 295 24.82 4.42 -20.20
CA TRP A 295 25.19 4.05 -21.56
C TRP A 295 25.10 5.24 -22.54
N ASP A 296 23.97 5.96 -22.54
CA ASP A 296 23.75 7.14 -23.38
C ASP A 296 24.76 8.27 -23.11
N ARG A 297 25.35 8.29 -21.91
CA ARG A 297 26.30 9.30 -21.42
C ARG A 297 27.66 8.70 -21.07
N LEU A 298 28.02 7.56 -21.65
CA LEU A 298 29.20 6.78 -21.22
C LEU A 298 30.50 7.60 -21.34
N SER A 299 30.58 8.46 -22.36
CA SER A 299 31.72 9.35 -22.60
C SER A 299 31.93 10.41 -21.50
N GLU A 300 30.87 10.74 -20.73
CA GLU A 300 30.96 11.62 -19.55
C GLU A 300 31.59 10.89 -18.35
N PHE A 301 31.57 9.54 -18.35
CA PHE A 301 32.03 8.69 -17.26
C PHE A 301 33.25 7.84 -17.67
N ARG A 302 34.38 8.51 -17.97
CA ARG A 302 35.59 7.84 -18.52
C ARG A 302 36.10 6.66 -17.69
N ASP A 303 35.96 6.69 -16.37
CA ASP A 303 36.41 5.58 -15.53
C ASP A 303 35.46 4.37 -15.60
N VAL A 304 34.15 4.61 -15.77
CA VAL A 304 33.17 3.54 -16.06
C VAL A 304 33.46 2.93 -17.41
N GLU A 305 33.75 3.75 -18.43
CA GLU A 305 34.09 3.29 -19.77
C GLU A 305 35.32 2.37 -19.77
N LYS A 306 36.40 2.77 -19.07
CA LYS A 306 37.61 1.93 -18.92
C LYS A 306 37.33 0.62 -18.20
N GLU A 307 36.59 0.66 -17.10
CA GLU A 307 36.25 -0.54 -16.34
C GLU A 307 35.39 -1.48 -17.19
N LEU A 308 34.43 -0.92 -17.92
CA LEU A 308 33.56 -1.65 -18.84
C LEU A 308 34.34 -2.30 -19.99
N ASP A 309 35.29 -1.59 -20.61
CA ASP A 309 36.17 -2.14 -21.65
C ASP A 309 36.98 -3.34 -21.15
N MET A 310 37.52 -3.22 -19.93
CA MET A 310 38.29 -4.30 -19.31
C MET A 310 37.41 -5.52 -19.04
N GLN A 311 36.23 -5.32 -18.47
CA GLN A 311 35.31 -6.41 -18.16
C GLN A 311 34.75 -7.05 -19.44
N TYR A 312 34.41 -6.25 -20.44
CA TYR A 312 33.91 -6.75 -21.72
C TYR A 312 34.93 -7.69 -22.38
N LYS A 313 36.22 -7.28 -22.46
CA LYS A 313 37.29 -8.15 -23.00
C LYS A 313 37.41 -9.47 -22.25
N ARG A 314 37.38 -9.45 -20.91
CA ARG A 314 37.44 -10.67 -20.09
C ARG A 314 36.26 -11.61 -20.35
N ILE A 315 35.06 -11.05 -20.46
CA ILE A 315 33.85 -11.83 -20.75
C ILE A 315 33.93 -12.46 -22.14
N LEU A 316 34.43 -11.73 -23.15
CA LEU A 316 34.66 -12.29 -24.48
C LEU A 316 35.68 -13.45 -24.44
N ASP A 317 36.80 -13.27 -23.74
CA ASP A 317 37.83 -14.32 -23.59
C ASP A 317 37.27 -15.58 -22.90
N GLU A 318 36.38 -15.41 -21.91
CA GLU A 318 35.70 -16.54 -21.25
C GLU A 318 34.68 -17.21 -22.18
N ALA A 319 33.89 -16.41 -22.90
CA ALA A 319 32.85 -16.88 -23.81
C ALA A 319 33.41 -17.69 -24.98
N ARG A 320 34.58 -17.28 -25.52
CA ARG A 320 35.30 -18.03 -26.56
C ARG A 320 35.62 -19.47 -26.15
N LYS A 321 35.83 -19.76 -24.86
CA LYS A 321 36.10 -21.14 -24.36
C LYS A 321 34.91 -22.08 -24.54
N TYR A 322 33.71 -21.52 -24.71
CA TYR A 322 32.46 -22.25 -24.85
C TYR A 322 31.89 -22.15 -26.28
N GLY A 323 32.66 -21.64 -27.23
CA GLY A 323 32.25 -21.52 -28.64
C GLY A 323 31.25 -20.40 -28.92
N VAL A 324 31.16 -19.41 -28.03
CA VAL A 324 30.21 -18.30 -28.14
C VAL A 324 30.80 -17.19 -29.01
N GLN A 325 30.06 -16.73 -30.01
CA GLN A 325 30.50 -15.68 -30.94
C GLN A 325 30.46 -14.29 -30.26
N GLU A 326 31.41 -13.42 -30.60
CA GLU A 326 31.55 -12.09 -29.95
C GLU A 326 30.32 -11.20 -30.14
N ASP A 327 29.70 -11.23 -31.32
CA ASP A 327 28.53 -10.43 -31.67
C ASP A 327 27.27 -10.79 -30.86
N SER A 328 27.29 -11.92 -30.14
CA SER A 328 26.20 -12.35 -29.26
C SER A 328 26.21 -11.67 -27.88
N ILE A 329 27.29 -10.98 -27.51
CA ILE A 329 27.44 -10.34 -26.19
C ILE A 329 27.40 -8.82 -26.31
N SER A 330 26.32 -8.23 -25.81
CA SER A 330 26.18 -6.77 -25.73
C SER A 330 27.02 -6.19 -24.59
N LYS A 331 27.84 -5.18 -24.92
CA LYS A 331 28.60 -4.38 -23.95
C LYS A 331 27.67 -3.60 -23.01
N GLU A 332 26.45 -3.24 -23.44
CA GLU A 332 25.43 -2.64 -22.57
C GLU A 332 25.00 -3.63 -21.47
N THR A 333 24.88 -4.92 -21.78
CA THR A 333 24.56 -5.96 -20.79
C THR A 333 25.69 -6.13 -19.77
N VAL A 334 26.95 -5.97 -20.18
CA VAL A 334 28.09 -5.95 -19.24
C VAL A 334 28.01 -4.75 -18.30
N LEU A 335 27.70 -3.55 -18.81
CA LEU A 335 27.46 -2.38 -17.98
C LEU A 335 26.32 -2.62 -16.98
N LYS A 336 25.22 -3.23 -17.44
CA LYS A 336 24.09 -3.62 -16.58
C LYS A 336 24.54 -4.51 -15.42
N ARG A 337 25.40 -5.51 -15.67
CA ARG A 337 25.93 -6.39 -14.62
C ARG A 337 26.80 -5.65 -13.59
N MET A 338 27.63 -4.71 -14.06
CA MET A 338 28.46 -3.86 -13.18
C MET A 338 27.58 -3.04 -12.22
N LEU A 339 26.55 -2.38 -12.78
CA LEU A 339 25.60 -1.58 -12.02
C LEU A 339 24.75 -2.43 -11.06
N LEU A 340 24.30 -3.60 -11.50
CA LEU A 340 23.57 -4.55 -10.63
C LEU A 340 24.38 -4.88 -9.38
N LYS A 341 25.65 -5.23 -9.55
CA LYS A 341 26.51 -5.65 -8.44
C LYS A 341 26.76 -4.52 -7.44
N ARG A 342 26.97 -3.28 -7.90
CA ARG A 342 27.35 -2.15 -7.02
C ARG A 342 26.19 -1.32 -6.49
N CYS A 343 25.07 -1.25 -7.21
CA CYS A 343 24.05 -0.22 -6.97
C CYS A 343 22.74 -0.73 -6.37
N ILE A 344 22.38 -2.01 -6.54
CA ILE A 344 21.02 -2.50 -6.30
C ILE A 344 20.92 -3.31 -5.00
N TYR A 345 20.03 -2.87 -4.09
CA TYR A 345 19.77 -3.47 -2.79
C TYR A 345 18.26 -3.75 -2.61
N GLY A 346 17.93 -4.81 -1.86
CA GLY A 346 16.55 -5.22 -1.64
C GLY A 346 16.36 -5.90 -0.31
N VAL A 347 15.24 -5.61 0.37
CA VAL A 347 14.82 -6.32 1.59
C VAL A 347 13.36 -6.70 1.49
N ASP A 348 13.04 -7.94 1.85
CA ASP A 348 11.65 -8.39 2.02
C ASP A 348 11.55 -9.36 3.21
N ILE A 349 10.41 -9.34 3.91
CA ILE A 349 10.18 -10.25 5.05
C ILE A 349 9.96 -11.69 4.59
N ASN A 350 9.58 -11.88 3.34
CA ASN A 350 9.26 -13.16 2.75
C ASN A 350 10.43 -13.73 1.93
N PRO A 351 10.97 -14.91 2.31
CA PRO A 351 12.05 -15.57 1.58
C PRO A 351 11.75 -15.78 0.09
N ILE A 352 10.53 -16.17 -0.26
CA ILE A 352 10.13 -16.42 -1.65
C ILE A 352 10.23 -15.14 -2.49
N SER A 353 9.82 -13.99 -1.95
CA SER A 353 9.96 -12.69 -2.61
C SER A 353 11.43 -12.36 -2.92
N VAL A 354 12.33 -12.61 -1.95
CA VAL A 354 13.77 -12.40 -2.10
C VAL A 354 14.36 -13.26 -3.22
N GLU A 355 13.99 -14.54 -3.30
CA GLU A 355 14.47 -15.43 -4.37
C GLU A 355 13.93 -15.03 -5.75
N LEU A 356 12.65 -14.62 -5.84
CA LEU A 356 12.07 -14.10 -7.08
C LEU A 356 12.70 -12.77 -7.52
N THR A 357 13.09 -11.92 -6.57
CA THR A 357 13.84 -10.69 -6.85
C THR A 357 15.21 -11.01 -7.45
N LYS A 358 15.97 -11.93 -6.84
CA LYS A 358 17.28 -12.35 -7.37
C LYS A 358 17.14 -12.94 -8.78
N LEU A 359 16.16 -13.82 -8.98
CA LEU A 359 15.89 -14.41 -10.30
C LEU A 359 15.59 -13.34 -11.35
N SER A 360 14.72 -12.37 -11.02
CA SER A 360 14.36 -11.29 -11.95
C SER A 360 15.58 -10.44 -12.34
N LEU A 361 16.46 -10.15 -11.39
CA LEU A 361 17.69 -9.37 -11.64
C LEU A 361 18.70 -10.18 -12.46
N TRP A 362 18.88 -11.47 -12.17
CA TRP A 362 19.78 -12.35 -12.92
C TRP A 362 19.32 -12.56 -14.35
N VAL A 363 18.04 -12.86 -14.57
CA VAL A 363 17.47 -13.02 -15.91
C VAL A 363 17.63 -11.72 -16.73
N ASN A 364 17.41 -10.56 -16.11
CA ASN A 364 17.54 -9.27 -16.78
C ASN A 364 18.99 -8.87 -17.12
N SER A 365 19.99 -9.53 -16.52
CA SER A 365 21.43 -9.24 -16.68
C SER A 365 22.25 -10.45 -17.12
N PHE A 366 21.60 -11.48 -17.64
CA PHE A 366 22.22 -12.75 -17.99
C PHE A 366 23.14 -12.60 -19.20
N ILE A 367 24.34 -13.17 -19.12
CA ILE A 367 25.29 -13.29 -20.23
C ILE A 367 25.72 -14.75 -20.27
N PHE A 368 25.47 -15.39 -21.41
CA PHE A 368 25.87 -16.77 -21.63
C PHE A 368 27.40 -16.91 -21.50
N ALA A 369 27.87 -18.02 -20.95
CA ALA A 369 29.26 -18.29 -20.56
C ALA A 369 29.78 -17.68 -19.24
N THR A 370 29.04 -16.76 -18.61
CA THR A 370 29.44 -16.15 -17.33
C THR A 370 28.49 -16.56 -16.20
N PRO A 371 28.99 -16.75 -14.96
CA PRO A 371 28.10 -16.94 -13.83
C PRO A 371 27.25 -15.68 -13.61
N PRO A 372 26.06 -15.77 -13.00
CA PRO A 372 25.32 -14.58 -12.59
C PRO A 372 26.12 -13.77 -11.56
N SER A 373 25.95 -12.45 -11.56
CA SER A 373 26.56 -11.59 -10.54
C SER A 373 26.15 -12.03 -9.14
N PHE A 374 27.11 -12.10 -8.21
CA PHE A 374 26.85 -12.42 -6.82
C PHE A 374 26.18 -11.23 -6.13
N ILE A 375 24.90 -11.36 -5.76
CA ILE A 375 24.05 -10.26 -5.23
C ILE A 375 23.33 -10.64 -3.93
N GLU A 376 23.57 -11.84 -3.41
CA GLU A 376 22.90 -12.37 -2.22
C GLU A 376 23.18 -11.54 -0.97
N HIS A 377 24.29 -10.82 -0.93
CA HIS A 377 24.64 -9.89 0.14
C HIS A 377 23.89 -8.55 0.07
N HIS A 378 23.29 -8.21 -1.07
CA HIS A 378 22.48 -7.00 -1.29
C HIS A 378 20.97 -7.26 -1.29
N ILE A 379 20.52 -8.48 -1.62
CA ILE A 379 19.10 -8.88 -1.60
C ILE A 379 18.84 -9.84 -0.42
N ARG A 380 18.27 -9.33 0.67
CA ARG A 380 18.21 -10.02 1.97
C ARG A 380 16.80 -10.22 2.51
N VAL A 381 16.62 -11.29 3.29
CA VAL A 381 15.39 -11.54 4.05
C VAL A 381 15.42 -10.79 5.37
N GLY A 382 14.37 -10.04 5.70
CA GLY A 382 14.30 -9.32 6.96
C GLY A 382 13.03 -8.50 7.15
N ASN A 383 12.69 -8.20 8.40
CA ASN A 383 11.68 -7.21 8.72
C ASN A 383 12.28 -5.81 8.69
N SER A 384 12.09 -5.11 7.57
CA SER A 384 12.60 -3.76 7.31
C SER A 384 12.21 -2.70 8.34
N LEU A 385 11.17 -2.93 9.15
CA LEU A 385 10.73 -1.99 10.19
C LEU A 385 11.34 -2.27 11.57
N LEU A 386 12.02 -3.40 11.75
CA LEU A 386 12.61 -3.80 13.03
C LEU A 386 14.13 -3.85 12.94
N GLY A 387 14.78 -3.19 13.89
CA GLY A 387 16.22 -3.14 13.98
C GLY A 387 16.69 -1.70 14.09
N TYR A 388 17.97 -1.48 13.78
CA TYR A 388 18.60 -0.17 13.91
C TYR A 388 19.20 0.26 12.58
N THR A 389 19.05 1.55 12.30
CA THR A 389 20.03 2.29 11.48
C THR A 389 21.27 2.58 12.34
N LYS A 390 22.44 2.83 11.74
CA LYS A 390 23.69 3.04 12.48
C LYS A 390 23.54 4.10 13.58
N ASP A 391 23.01 5.27 13.23
CA ASP A 391 22.91 6.41 14.15
C ASP A 391 21.95 6.16 15.33
N GLU A 392 20.84 5.47 15.07
CA GLU A 392 19.82 5.22 16.08
C GLU A 392 20.35 4.35 17.24
N PHE A 393 21.16 3.34 16.91
CA PHE A 393 21.81 2.51 17.92
C PHE A 393 22.70 3.34 18.83
N PHE A 394 23.60 4.16 18.28
CA PHE A 394 24.54 4.95 19.06
C PHE A 394 23.86 6.03 19.92
N ILE A 395 22.77 6.63 19.44
CA ILE A 395 21.98 7.60 20.22
C ILE A 395 21.33 6.93 21.45
N ILE A 396 20.87 5.68 21.31
CA ILE A 396 20.25 4.95 22.42
C ILE A 396 21.31 4.46 23.40
N ALA A 397 22.41 3.90 22.88
CA ALA A 397 23.51 3.39 23.70
C ALA A 397 24.17 4.51 24.52
N SER A 398 24.41 5.69 23.94
CA SER A 398 25.00 6.84 24.66
C SER A 398 24.14 7.32 25.82
N LYS A 399 22.81 7.34 25.66
CA LYS A 399 21.89 7.76 26.72
C LYS A 399 21.83 6.76 27.89
N LYS A 400 22.01 5.47 27.59
CA LYS A 400 21.81 4.38 28.55
C LYS A 400 23.09 3.94 29.26
N PHE A 401 24.22 3.94 28.56
CA PHE A 401 25.48 3.39 29.08
C PHE A 401 26.57 4.46 29.18
N GLN A 402 26.27 5.62 29.79
CA GLN A 402 27.14 6.80 29.75
C GLN A 402 28.62 6.52 30.09
N THR A 403 28.87 5.72 31.14
CA THR A 403 30.22 5.36 31.59
C THR A 403 30.98 4.48 30.59
N ASP A 404 30.30 3.48 30.02
CA ASP A 404 30.94 2.45 29.18
C ASP A 404 30.86 2.76 27.67
N TYR A 405 30.00 3.70 27.29
CA TYR A 405 29.67 4.03 25.90
C TYR A 405 30.88 4.45 25.05
N PRO A 406 31.85 5.27 25.52
CA PRO A 406 33.00 5.64 24.69
C PRO A 406 33.81 4.41 24.23
N LEU A 407 34.00 3.44 25.13
CA LEU A 407 34.70 2.19 24.82
C LEU A 407 33.88 1.31 23.87
N PHE A 408 32.56 1.19 24.11
CA PHE A 408 31.65 0.45 23.22
C PHE A 408 31.66 1.02 21.82
N ARG A 409 31.55 2.34 21.70
CA ARG A 409 31.52 3.04 20.42
C ARG A 409 32.78 2.74 19.62
N LYS A 410 33.95 2.94 20.22
CA LYS A 410 35.24 2.69 19.55
C LYS A 410 35.34 1.26 19.03
N LYS A 411 35.07 0.25 19.87
CA LYS A 411 35.13 -1.17 19.47
C LYS A 411 34.12 -1.54 18.39
N ILE A 412 32.89 -1.01 18.49
CA ILE A 412 31.86 -1.28 17.49
C ILE A 412 32.23 -0.63 16.15
N GLU A 413 32.74 0.60 16.15
CA GLU A 413 33.23 1.26 14.93
C GLU A 413 34.38 0.48 14.29
N GLU A 414 35.34 -0.04 15.07
CA GLU A 414 36.40 -0.94 14.59
C GLU A 414 35.84 -2.20 13.92
N ILE A 415 34.86 -2.87 14.56
CA ILE A 415 34.18 -4.04 13.99
C ILE A 415 33.49 -3.67 12.67
N ILE A 416 32.77 -2.54 12.62
CA ILE A 416 32.05 -2.13 11.41
C ILE A 416 33.01 -1.87 10.24
N VAL A 417 34.18 -1.27 10.49
CA VAL A 417 35.22 -1.10 9.45
C VAL A 417 35.65 -2.46 8.89
N ILE A 418 35.90 -3.46 9.75
CA ILE A 418 36.25 -4.83 9.32
C ILE A 418 35.13 -5.46 8.46
N LEU A 419 33.88 -5.26 8.85
CA LEU A 419 32.72 -5.76 8.10
C LEU A 419 32.59 -5.06 6.74
N LYS A 420 32.86 -3.75 6.67
CA LYS A 420 32.83 -2.96 5.44
C LYS A 420 33.94 -3.38 4.47
N ASP A 421 35.14 -3.65 4.96
CA ASP A 421 36.27 -4.13 4.15
C ASP A 421 35.92 -5.45 3.45
N SER A 422 35.20 -6.35 4.12
CA SER A 422 34.71 -7.60 3.52
C SER A 422 33.79 -7.33 2.32
N TYR A 423 32.87 -6.37 2.43
CA TYR A 423 31.97 -5.99 1.32
C TYR A 423 32.73 -5.26 0.20
N GLN A 424 33.71 -4.43 0.53
CA GLN A 424 34.55 -3.78 -0.48
C GLN A 424 35.34 -4.79 -1.31
N LYS A 425 35.85 -5.86 -0.68
CA LYS A 425 36.49 -6.97 -1.40
C LYS A 425 35.52 -7.64 -2.38
N ILE A 426 34.29 -7.94 -1.93
CA ILE A 426 33.25 -8.54 -2.79
C ILE A 426 32.93 -7.61 -3.97
N ASN A 427 32.75 -6.31 -3.72
CA ASN A 427 32.43 -5.30 -4.73
C ASN A 427 33.56 -5.01 -5.73
N GLY A 428 34.81 -5.31 -5.35
CA GLY A 428 35.99 -5.22 -6.21
C GLY A 428 36.18 -6.42 -7.13
N ILE A 429 35.46 -7.53 -6.90
CA ILE A 429 35.45 -8.70 -7.78
C ILE A 429 34.37 -8.50 -8.84
N ASN A 430 34.65 -8.87 -10.09
CA ASN A 430 33.74 -8.60 -11.20
C ASN A 430 32.76 -9.75 -11.51
N ASP A 431 33.00 -10.94 -10.96
CA ASP A 431 32.26 -12.18 -11.23
C ASP A 431 32.16 -12.49 -12.73
N THR A 432 33.24 -12.24 -13.47
CA THR A 432 33.31 -12.56 -14.91
C THR A 432 33.55 -14.05 -15.14
N THR A 433 34.18 -14.73 -14.17
CA THR A 433 34.47 -16.17 -14.21
C THR A 433 33.87 -16.88 -12.99
N LYS A 434 33.68 -18.19 -13.09
CA LYS A 434 33.21 -19.00 -11.95
C LYS A 434 34.13 -18.87 -10.73
N LYS A 435 35.45 -18.85 -10.94
CA LYS A 435 36.43 -18.70 -9.85
C LYS A 435 36.25 -17.38 -9.10
N GLU A 436 36.00 -16.29 -9.82
CA GLU A 436 35.72 -14.99 -9.22
C GLU A 436 34.40 -15.01 -8.43
N GLU A 437 33.33 -15.61 -8.97
CA GLU A 437 32.05 -15.72 -8.27
C GLU A 437 32.15 -16.61 -7.01
N ASP A 438 32.86 -17.73 -7.10
CA ASP A 438 33.12 -18.61 -5.95
C ASP A 438 33.93 -17.90 -4.87
N GLU A 439 34.87 -17.02 -5.24
CA GLU A 439 35.62 -16.18 -4.30
C GLU A 439 34.71 -15.14 -3.63
N SER A 440 33.87 -14.42 -4.39
CA SER A 440 32.84 -13.53 -3.83
C SER A 440 31.95 -14.26 -2.81
N ARG A 441 31.49 -15.47 -3.16
CA ARG A 441 30.67 -16.32 -2.30
C ARG A 441 31.42 -16.81 -1.07
N ARG A 442 32.70 -17.16 -1.21
CA ARG A 442 33.57 -17.57 -0.10
C ARG A 442 33.76 -16.44 0.90
N ILE A 443 34.15 -15.25 0.43
CA ILE A 443 34.33 -14.06 1.28
C ILE A 443 33.03 -13.76 2.03
N TYR A 444 31.87 -13.85 1.36
CA TYR A 444 30.59 -13.65 2.03
C TYR A 444 30.26 -14.76 3.05
N LYS A 445 30.56 -16.03 2.77
CA LYS A 445 30.40 -17.11 3.76
C LYS A 445 31.29 -16.91 4.98
N GLU A 446 32.53 -16.44 4.79
CA GLU A 446 33.44 -16.06 5.87
C GLU A 446 32.88 -14.88 6.68
N TYR A 447 32.32 -13.87 5.99
CA TYR A 447 31.59 -12.76 6.61
C TYR A 447 30.41 -13.25 7.47
N GLU A 448 29.55 -14.12 6.93
CA GLU A 448 28.38 -14.63 7.63
C GLU A 448 28.72 -15.45 8.87
N LYS A 449 29.83 -16.19 8.83
CA LYS A 449 30.35 -16.99 9.95
C LYS A 449 31.25 -16.20 10.88
N SER A 450 31.59 -14.94 10.55
CA SER A 450 32.52 -14.16 11.34
C SER A 450 31.98 -13.89 12.74
N GLU A 451 32.87 -14.04 13.74
CA GLU A 451 32.53 -13.73 15.13
C GLU A 451 32.15 -12.25 15.28
N ASN A 452 32.81 -11.36 14.53
CA ASN A 452 32.52 -9.93 14.46
C ASN A 452 31.07 -9.64 14.05
N LYS A 453 30.56 -10.23 12.96
CA LYS A 453 29.17 -10.06 12.52
C LYS A 453 28.20 -10.59 13.58
N ASN A 454 28.46 -11.80 14.09
CA ASN A 454 27.59 -12.45 15.08
C ASN A 454 27.53 -11.61 16.37
N ASN A 455 28.67 -11.17 16.90
CA ASN A 455 28.76 -10.34 18.10
C ASN A 455 28.00 -9.02 17.91
N LEU A 456 28.18 -8.35 16.78
CA LEU A 456 27.48 -7.10 16.50
C LEU A 456 25.96 -7.30 16.38
N GLY A 457 25.52 -8.34 15.68
CA GLY A 457 24.11 -8.71 15.56
C GLY A 457 23.46 -9.03 16.92
N ILE A 458 24.17 -9.75 17.80
CA ILE A 458 23.73 -10.06 19.16
C ILE A 458 23.62 -8.78 19.99
N ILE A 459 24.64 -7.92 19.99
CA ILE A 459 24.64 -6.65 20.74
C ILE A 459 23.49 -5.76 20.29
N PHE A 460 23.30 -5.60 18.98
CA PHE A 460 22.22 -4.77 18.45
C PHE A 460 20.84 -5.35 18.79
N SER A 461 20.69 -6.68 18.72
CA SER A 461 19.46 -7.37 19.11
C SER A 461 19.19 -7.23 20.61
N LEU A 462 20.20 -7.39 21.46
CA LEU A 462 20.12 -7.23 22.92
C LEU A 462 19.63 -5.83 23.29
N ILE A 463 20.27 -4.78 22.75
CA ILE A 463 19.86 -3.40 23.03
C ILE A 463 18.45 -3.11 22.52
N ASN A 464 18.08 -3.65 21.36
CA ASN A 464 16.72 -3.50 20.83
C ASN A 464 15.68 -4.17 21.73
N ILE A 465 15.92 -5.42 22.14
CA ILE A 465 15.04 -6.18 23.04
C ILE A 465 14.94 -5.48 24.41
N TYR A 466 16.07 -5.05 24.97
CA TYR A 466 16.12 -4.27 26.22
C TYR A 466 15.25 -3.00 26.13
N LYS A 467 15.42 -2.21 25.07
CA LYS A 467 14.61 -1.00 24.79
C LYS A 467 13.12 -1.32 24.75
N LEU A 468 12.73 -2.36 24.00
CA LEU A 468 11.34 -2.75 23.80
C LEU A 468 10.68 -3.34 25.06
N SER A 469 11.45 -4.09 25.85
CA SER A 469 11.02 -4.66 27.12
C SER A 469 10.80 -3.57 28.18
N PHE A 470 11.76 -2.65 28.33
CA PHE A 470 11.66 -1.51 29.25
C PHE A 470 10.41 -0.66 28.95
N ALA A 471 10.10 -0.49 27.66
CA ALA A 471 8.91 0.21 27.19
C ALA A 471 7.59 -0.56 27.35
N LYS A 472 7.62 -1.82 27.83
CA LYS A 472 6.49 -2.76 27.87
C LYS A 472 5.86 -3.02 26.50
N ALA A 473 6.60 -2.76 25.41
CA ALA A 473 6.14 -2.99 24.05
C ALA A 473 6.27 -4.47 23.66
N LEU A 474 7.31 -5.15 24.16
CA LEU A 474 7.53 -6.59 24.02
C LEU A 474 7.48 -7.26 25.40
N LYS A 475 6.55 -8.21 25.58
CA LYS A 475 6.50 -9.04 26.79
C LYS A 475 7.38 -10.27 26.60
N ILE A 476 8.49 -10.33 27.32
CA ILE A 476 9.43 -11.45 27.25
C ILE A 476 8.97 -12.50 28.25
N LYS A 477 8.63 -13.69 27.76
CA LYS A 477 8.24 -14.83 28.61
C LYS A 477 9.43 -15.71 29.02
N GLU A 478 10.59 -15.52 28.39
CA GLU A 478 11.74 -16.43 28.47
C GLU A 478 12.71 -16.14 29.62
N GLY A 479 12.35 -15.28 30.60
CA GLY A 479 13.14 -15.06 31.81
C GLY A 479 14.53 -14.49 31.58
N ILE A 480 14.71 -13.61 30.58
CA ILE A 480 15.98 -12.93 30.28
C ILE A 480 16.21 -11.82 31.31
N ASP A 481 17.37 -11.80 31.98
CA ASP A 481 17.78 -10.66 32.80
C ASP A 481 18.07 -9.47 31.87
N LEU A 482 17.36 -8.36 32.11
CA LEU A 482 17.45 -7.13 31.34
C LEU A 482 17.70 -5.93 32.27
N SER A 483 18.33 -6.16 33.42
CA SER A 483 18.84 -5.08 34.27
C SER A 483 19.94 -4.30 33.56
N ASP A 484 20.03 -2.99 33.84
CA ASP A 484 21.00 -2.09 33.18
C ASP A 484 22.44 -2.57 33.38
N SER A 485 22.76 -3.08 34.58
CA SER A 485 24.07 -3.65 34.92
C SER A 485 24.37 -4.92 34.14
N TYR A 486 23.42 -5.85 34.05
CA TYR A 486 23.60 -7.09 33.30
C TYR A 486 23.79 -6.82 31.80
N VAL A 487 22.96 -5.96 31.21
CA VAL A 487 23.07 -5.62 29.78
C VAL A 487 24.41 -4.98 29.47
N SER A 488 24.89 -4.03 30.29
CA SER A 488 26.21 -3.41 30.08
C SER A 488 27.34 -4.45 30.18
N ASN A 489 27.29 -5.32 31.20
CA ASN A 489 28.28 -6.36 31.39
C ASN A 489 28.27 -7.39 30.26
N LEU A 490 27.10 -7.80 29.77
CA LEU A 490 26.97 -8.72 28.65
C LEU A 490 27.57 -8.11 27.36
N VAL A 491 27.32 -6.83 27.09
CA VAL A 491 27.96 -6.13 25.95
C VAL A 491 29.48 -6.11 26.09
N LYS A 492 30.02 -5.81 27.28
CA LYS A 492 31.47 -5.89 27.55
C LYS A 492 32.01 -7.30 27.32
N ASN A 493 31.32 -8.32 27.84
CA ASN A 493 31.75 -9.71 27.74
C ASN A 493 31.77 -10.17 26.28
N ILE A 494 30.76 -9.82 25.49
CA ILE A 494 30.71 -10.10 24.05
C ILE A 494 31.85 -9.39 23.32
N LEU A 495 32.05 -8.08 23.53
CA LEU A 495 33.12 -7.30 22.89
C LEU A 495 34.55 -7.68 23.30
N ASN A 496 34.70 -8.46 24.38
CA ASN A 496 35.97 -8.95 24.90
C ASN A 496 36.15 -10.46 24.69
N ASN A 497 35.20 -11.14 24.06
CA ASN A 497 35.16 -12.61 23.93
C ASN A 497 35.32 -13.34 25.28
N LYS A 498 34.66 -12.84 26.34
CA LYS A 498 34.69 -13.36 27.72
C LYS A 498 33.27 -13.72 28.21
N THR A 499 32.49 -14.42 27.39
CA THR A 499 31.12 -14.81 27.74
C THR A 499 31.09 -16.03 28.66
N SER A 500 30.36 -15.93 29.77
CA SER A 500 30.13 -17.03 30.72
C SER A 500 29.04 -17.99 30.21
N ASP A 501 28.86 -19.16 30.82
CA ASP A 501 27.79 -20.09 30.42
C ASP A 501 26.37 -19.52 30.57
N PRO A 502 26.04 -18.76 31.64
CA PRO A 502 24.79 -17.99 31.71
C PRO A 502 24.63 -16.96 30.57
N ASP A 503 25.73 -16.32 30.17
CA ASP A 503 25.69 -15.38 29.03
C ASP A 503 25.34 -16.10 27.73
N LYS A 504 25.89 -17.29 27.50
CA LYS A 504 25.57 -18.11 26.31
C LYS A 504 24.10 -18.49 26.27
N GLU A 505 23.50 -18.86 27.40
CA GLU A 505 22.06 -19.17 27.47
C GLU A 505 21.20 -17.96 27.10
N ASN A 506 21.53 -16.77 27.64
CA ASN A 506 20.82 -15.54 27.32
C ASN A 506 21.02 -15.10 25.86
N ILE A 507 22.22 -15.28 25.31
CA ILE A 507 22.52 -15.02 23.90
C ILE A 507 21.65 -15.91 23.00
N GLU A 508 21.47 -17.19 23.31
CA GLU A 508 20.60 -18.08 22.52
C GLU A 508 19.13 -17.64 22.58
N LYS A 509 18.63 -17.20 23.75
CA LYS A 509 17.28 -16.61 23.86
C LYS A 509 17.15 -15.35 23.00
N ILE A 510 18.14 -14.47 23.02
CA ILE A 510 18.18 -13.24 22.19
C ILE A 510 18.13 -13.58 20.70
N LYS A 511 18.97 -14.53 20.25
CA LYS A 511 18.97 -15.00 18.86
C LYS A 511 17.62 -15.57 18.45
N LYS A 512 16.99 -16.38 19.31
CA LYS A 512 15.68 -16.97 19.06
C LYS A 512 14.59 -15.91 18.89
N ILE A 513 14.55 -14.90 19.77
CA ILE A 513 13.60 -13.76 19.65
C ILE A 513 13.88 -12.97 18.37
N SER A 514 15.15 -12.65 18.10
CA SER A 514 15.57 -11.87 16.93
C SER A 514 15.20 -12.57 15.62
N SER A 515 15.46 -13.88 15.52
CA SER A 515 15.07 -14.73 14.40
C SER A 515 13.55 -14.83 14.25
N TYR A 516 12.81 -15.02 15.35
CA TYR A 516 11.34 -15.13 15.32
C TYR A 516 10.67 -13.89 14.72
N TYR A 517 11.16 -12.69 15.05
CA TYR A 517 10.65 -11.44 14.51
C TYR A 517 11.37 -10.97 13.24
N LYS A 518 12.36 -11.73 12.75
CA LYS A 518 13.21 -11.41 11.60
C LYS A 518 13.83 -10.02 11.70
N VAL A 519 14.37 -9.65 12.86
CA VAL A 519 14.95 -8.32 13.09
C VAL A 519 16.08 -8.06 12.08
N PHE A 520 16.06 -6.91 11.43
CA PHE A 520 16.99 -6.54 10.37
C PHE A 520 17.80 -5.29 10.76
N HIS A 521 19.05 -5.49 11.17
CA HIS A 521 19.94 -4.39 11.55
C HIS A 521 20.71 -3.88 10.33
N TYR A 522 20.23 -2.81 9.69
CA TYR A 522 20.81 -2.28 8.44
C TYR A 522 22.32 -2.05 8.48
N GLY A 523 22.87 -1.49 9.58
CA GLY A 523 24.31 -1.28 9.71
C GLY A 523 25.14 -2.56 9.85
N VAL A 524 24.52 -3.69 10.18
CA VAL A 524 25.15 -5.03 10.26
C VAL A 524 24.90 -5.81 8.99
N GLU A 525 23.74 -5.67 8.36
CA GLU A 525 23.38 -6.45 7.17
C GLU A 525 23.88 -5.80 5.87
N PHE A 526 24.08 -4.48 5.86
CA PHE A 526 24.63 -3.69 4.76
C PHE A 526 25.73 -2.74 5.28
N PRO A 527 26.89 -3.26 5.73
CA PRO A 527 27.96 -2.45 6.33
C PRO A 527 28.55 -1.42 5.35
N ASP A 528 28.47 -1.67 4.05
CA ASP A 528 28.91 -0.74 3.01
C ASP A 528 27.89 0.37 2.74
N ALA A 529 26.62 0.20 3.10
CA ALA A 529 25.54 1.18 2.99
C ALA A 529 25.09 1.70 4.38
N GLU A 530 25.99 1.67 5.37
CA GLU A 530 25.69 2.03 6.75
C GLU A 530 25.20 3.48 6.94
N GLU A 531 25.63 4.39 6.06
CA GLU A 531 25.23 5.81 6.03
C GLU A 531 23.85 6.02 5.39
N GLY A 532 23.25 4.97 4.85
CA GLY A 532 21.99 4.98 4.12
C GLY A 532 22.15 4.78 2.62
N PHE A 533 21.13 5.19 1.87
CA PHE A 533 20.98 5.00 0.43
C PHE A 533 20.72 6.33 -0.29
N ASP A 534 21.18 6.44 -1.52
CA ASP A 534 20.98 7.61 -2.37
C ASP A 534 19.55 7.66 -2.92
N ILE A 535 18.97 6.48 -3.15
CA ILE A 535 17.60 6.31 -3.60
C ILE A 535 16.93 5.25 -2.73
N VAL A 536 15.83 5.63 -2.09
CA VAL A 536 14.88 4.69 -1.50
C VAL A 536 13.61 4.72 -2.35
N ILE A 537 13.20 3.58 -2.89
CA ILE A 537 12.09 3.49 -3.85
C ILE A 537 11.24 2.26 -3.57
N GLY A 538 9.93 2.32 -3.83
CA GLY A 538 9.08 1.14 -3.73
C GLY A 538 7.59 1.43 -3.55
N ASN A 539 6.83 0.35 -3.41
CA ASN A 539 5.42 0.32 -3.02
C ASN A 539 5.28 -0.41 -1.68
N PRO A 540 5.43 0.28 -0.52
CA PRO A 540 5.33 -0.37 0.77
C PRO A 540 3.92 -0.91 1.04
N PRO A 541 3.76 -1.92 1.92
CA PRO A 541 2.47 -2.51 2.27
C PRO A 541 1.45 -1.50 2.83
N TRP A 542 0.18 -1.59 2.44
CA TRP A 542 -0.87 -0.60 2.79
C TRP A 542 -1.69 -0.95 4.04
N GLU A 543 -1.44 -2.12 4.64
CA GLU A 543 -2.31 -2.78 5.60
C GLU A 543 -2.32 -2.11 6.97
N LYS A 544 -3.38 -2.42 7.74
CA LYS A 544 -3.42 -2.15 9.17
C LYS A 544 -2.56 -3.19 9.90
N THR A 545 -1.87 -2.76 10.95
CA THR A 545 -1.03 -3.67 11.77
C THR A 545 -1.82 -4.40 12.87
N LYS A 546 -3.14 -4.31 12.88
CA LYS A 546 -4.00 -4.95 13.89
C LYS A 546 -4.42 -6.33 13.43
N PHE A 547 -4.50 -7.27 14.36
CA PHE A 547 -5.05 -8.59 14.13
C PHE A 547 -6.53 -8.48 13.69
N ASP A 548 -6.84 -8.99 12.51
CA ASP A 548 -8.21 -9.09 12.00
C ASP A 548 -8.70 -10.53 12.20
N GLU A 549 -9.65 -10.68 13.12
CA GLU A 549 -10.21 -11.98 13.48
C GLU A 549 -11.05 -12.59 12.35
N SER A 550 -11.86 -11.77 11.66
CA SER A 550 -12.67 -12.25 10.53
C SER A 550 -11.78 -12.68 9.36
N GLU A 551 -10.62 -12.05 9.21
CA GLU A 551 -9.57 -12.50 8.30
C GLU A 551 -8.97 -13.83 8.71
N PHE A 552 -8.53 -13.98 9.96
CA PHE A 552 -7.99 -15.24 10.47
C PHE A 552 -8.93 -16.41 10.19
N PHE A 553 -10.19 -16.34 10.61
CA PHE A 553 -11.14 -17.44 10.40
C PHE A 553 -11.44 -17.68 8.93
N ALA A 554 -11.46 -16.65 8.09
CA ALA A 554 -11.62 -16.82 6.65
C ALA A 554 -10.44 -17.52 5.97
N LYS A 555 -9.24 -17.55 6.59
CA LYS A 555 -8.10 -18.37 6.15
C LYS A 555 -8.32 -19.87 6.41
N HIS A 556 -9.21 -20.23 7.32
CA HIS A 556 -9.41 -21.61 7.79
C HIS A 556 -10.77 -22.18 7.42
N ILE A 557 -11.77 -21.31 7.23
CA ILE A 557 -13.16 -21.69 7.02
C ILE A 557 -13.64 -21.03 5.72
N PRO A 558 -13.89 -21.83 4.66
CA PRO A 558 -14.41 -21.32 3.39
C PRO A 558 -15.70 -20.54 3.59
N SER A 559 -15.85 -19.42 2.89
CA SER A 559 -17.03 -18.56 2.96
C SER A 559 -17.35 -17.98 4.35
N TYR A 560 -16.44 -18.02 5.32
CA TYR A 560 -16.67 -17.47 6.67
C TYR A 560 -17.21 -16.03 6.66
N ARG A 561 -16.65 -15.16 5.81
CA ARG A 561 -17.10 -13.76 5.67
C ARG A 561 -18.50 -13.60 5.06
N LYS A 562 -19.03 -14.62 4.37
CA LYS A 562 -20.40 -14.63 3.82
C LYS A 562 -21.44 -15.08 4.83
N LEU A 563 -21.02 -15.70 5.95
CA LEU A 563 -21.91 -16.13 7.01
C LEU A 563 -22.51 -14.93 7.76
N SER A 564 -23.70 -15.11 8.32
CA SER A 564 -24.29 -14.13 9.23
C SER A 564 -23.40 -13.94 10.47
N ILE A 565 -23.46 -12.76 11.09
CA ILE A 565 -22.68 -12.45 12.30
C ILE A 565 -22.96 -13.47 13.42
N GLU A 566 -24.20 -13.95 13.52
CA GLU A 566 -24.60 -14.98 14.49
C GLU A 566 -23.91 -16.33 14.23
N ALA A 567 -23.86 -16.77 12.98
CA ALA A 567 -23.16 -18.00 12.60
C ALA A 567 -21.64 -17.88 12.83
N GLN A 568 -21.04 -16.73 12.49
CA GLN A 568 -19.63 -16.45 12.77
C GLN A 568 -19.32 -16.53 14.27
N ASN A 569 -20.19 -15.97 15.13
CA ASN A 569 -20.05 -16.01 16.58
C ASN A 569 -20.20 -17.41 17.17
N LYS A 570 -21.10 -18.24 16.61
CA LYS A 570 -21.27 -19.64 17.03
C LYS A 570 -20.00 -20.46 16.76
N ILE A 571 -19.50 -20.39 15.54
CA ILE A 571 -18.24 -21.05 15.13
C ILE A 571 -17.08 -20.59 16.03
N LYS A 572 -17.00 -19.29 16.30
CA LYS A 572 -15.98 -18.72 17.18
C LYS A 572 -16.04 -19.32 18.58
N LYS A 573 -17.21 -19.36 19.20
CA LYS A 573 -17.39 -19.93 20.55
C LYS A 573 -17.00 -21.41 20.59
N GLU A 574 -17.36 -22.16 19.56
CA GLU A 574 -17.08 -23.59 19.49
C GLU A 574 -15.58 -23.88 19.36
N ILE A 575 -14.87 -23.15 18.48
CA ILE A 575 -13.44 -23.33 18.25
C ILE A 575 -12.62 -22.79 19.44
N LEU A 576 -12.90 -21.56 19.88
CA LEU A 576 -12.11 -20.90 20.94
C LEU A 576 -12.48 -21.38 22.34
N GLY A 577 -13.63 -22.04 22.53
CA GLY A 577 -14.02 -22.64 23.81
C GLY A 577 -13.24 -23.92 24.15
N LYS A 578 -12.55 -24.52 23.16
CA LYS A 578 -11.73 -25.73 23.34
C LYS A 578 -10.25 -25.36 23.32
N ASN A 579 -9.60 -25.34 24.49
CA ASN A 579 -8.19 -24.93 24.64
C ASN A 579 -7.20 -25.80 23.83
N ASN A 580 -7.52 -27.07 23.58
CA ASN A 580 -6.66 -27.99 22.82
C ASN A 580 -6.98 -28.02 21.31
N HIS A 581 -7.91 -27.21 20.83
CA HIS A 581 -8.23 -27.18 19.41
C HIS A 581 -7.06 -26.55 18.61
N PRO A 582 -6.53 -27.18 17.54
CA PRO A 582 -5.38 -26.67 16.79
C PRO A 582 -5.56 -25.22 16.30
N LEU A 583 -6.74 -24.90 15.75
CA LEU A 583 -7.08 -23.52 15.35
C LEU A 583 -7.13 -22.52 16.51
N SER A 584 -7.48 -22.95 17.73
CA SER A 584 -7.48 -22.09 18.92
C SER A 584 -6.05 -21.73 19.32
N ILE A 585 -5.15 -22.72 19.33
CA ILE A 585 -3.71 -22.52 19.58
C ILE A 585 -3.11 -21.59 18.52
N GLN A 586 -3.42 -21.82 17.24
CA GLN A 586 -2.95 -20.98 16.13
C GLN A 586 -3.49 -19.55 16.25
N TYR A 587 -4.77 -19.38 16.57
CA TYR A 587 -5.40 -18.08 16.80
C TYR A 587 -4.68 -17.30 17.91
N ILE A 588 -4.45 -17.94 19.07
CA ILE A 588 -3.79 -17.30 20.21
C ILE A 588 -2.36 -16.91 19.83
N LYS A 589 -1.62 -17.79 19.15
CA LYS A 589 -0.26 -17.54 18.70
C LYS A 589 -0.20 -16.35 17.73
N GLU A 590 -0.94 -16.40 16.62
CA GLU A 590 -0.95 -15.33 15.60
C GLU A 590 -1.43 -13.99 16.17
N LYS A 591 -2.50 -14.00 16.97
CA LYS A 591 -2.99 -12.80 17.66
C LYS A 591 -1.94 -12.21 18.60
N SER A 592 -1.25 -13.06 19.38
CA SER A 592 -0.22 -12.58 20.31
C SER A 592 0.98 -11.97 19.57
N SER A 593 1.43 -12.58 18.47
CA SER A 593 2.56 -12.11 17.68
C SER A 593 2.24 -10.82 16.92
N ILE A 594 1.08 -10.74 16.26
CA ILE A 594 0.64 -9.51 15.58
C ILE A 594 0.41 -8.38 16.60
N THR A 595 -0.12 -8.70 17.79
CA THR A 595 -0.28 -7.70 18.85
C THR A 595 1.07 -7.19 19.36
N ALA A 596 2.06 -8.08 19.56
CA ALA A 596 3.41 -7.70 19.95
C ALA A 596 4.07 -6.80 18.89
N LEU A 597 4.04 -7.20 17.61
CA LEU A 597 4.55 -6.39 16.50
C LEU A 597 3.87 -5.01 16.43
N ASN A 598 2.56 -4.96 16.56
CA ASN A 598 1.81 -3.71 16.57
C ASN A 598 2.25 -2.78 17.72
N ASN A 599 2.51 -3.33 18.90
CA ASN A 599 3.01 -2.56 20.04
C ASN A 599 4.43 -2.06 19.81
N ILE A 600 5.30 -2.89 19.24
CA ILE A 600 6.67 -2.51 18.84
C ILE A 600 6.63 -1.34 17.86
N TYR A 601 5.88 -1.46 16.76
CA TYR A 601 5.77 -0.38 15.77
C TYR A 601 5.19 0.90 16.36
N LYS A 602 4.14 0.80 17.18
CA LYS A 602 3.58 1.99 17.85
C LYS A 602 4.60 2.66 18.77
N PHE A 603 5.45 1.89 19.43
CA PHE A 603 6.49 2.42 20.30
C PHE A 603 7.60 3.11 19.50
N ASP A 604 8.17 2.42 18.50
CA ASP A 604 9.26 2.95 17.68
C ASP A 604 8.84 4.15 16.83
N PHE A 605 7.58 4.18 16.38
CA PHE A 605 7.00 5.27 15.59
C PHE A 605 6.00 6.12 16.39
N LYS A 606 6.13 6.17 17.72
CA LYS A 606 5.23 6.95 18.59
C LYS A 606 5.16 8.43 18.20
N CYS A 607 6.28 9.00 17.76
CA CYS A 607 6.38 10.38 17.32
C CYS A 607 5.53 10.67 16.06
N PHE A 608 5.18 9.63 15.29
CA PHE A 608 4.36 9.74 14.07
C PHE A 608 2.96 9.13 14.25
N SER A 609 2.66 8.66 15.45
CA SER A 609 1.36 8.07 15.80
C SER A 609 0.36 9.16 16.21
N SER A 610 -0.21 9.87 15.23
CA SER A 610 -1.42 10.68 15.45
C SER A 610 -2.68 9.84 15.25
N GLY A 611 -3.68 9.98 16.14
CA GLY A 611 -4.83 9.09 16.31
C GLY A 611 -5.46 8.48 15.04
N GLY A 612 -5.99 7.27 15.19
CA GLY A 612 -6.49 6.42 14.10
C GLY A 612 -5.85 5.03 14.16
N ASP A 613 -6.16 4.17 13.18
CA ASP A 613 -5.53 2.85 13.10
C ASP A 613 -4.06 2.97 12.61
N PRO A 614 -3.15 2.15 13.18
CA PRO A 614 -1.78 2.05 12.69
C PRO A 614 -1.76 1.35 11.32
N ASN A 615 -0.98 1.88 10.36
CA ASN A 615 -0.86 1.34 9.00
C ASN A 615 0.63 1.17 8.63
N LEU A 616 0.96 0.08 7.94
CA LEU A 616 2.33 -0.25 7.55
C LEU A 616 2.95 0.82 6.65
N PHE A 617 2.26 1.32 5.63
CA PHE A 617 2.81 2.34 4.73
C PHE A 617 3.30 3.61 5.47
N LYS A 618 2.67 3.97 6.61
CA LYS A 618 3.10 5.11 7.44
C LYS A 618 4.42 4.80 8.16
N TYR A 619 4.54 3.59 8.70
CA TYR A 619 5.76 3.13 9.36
C TYR A 619 6.91 2.97 8.37
N PHE A 620 6.66 2.39 7.20
CA PHE A 620 7.63 2.33 6.10
C PHE A 620 8.06 3.73 5.67
N THR A 621 7.12 4.66 5.45
CA THR A 621 7.47 6.04 5.11
C THR A 621 8.36 6.66 6.20
N ALA A 622 7.96 6.57 7.47
CA ALA A 622 8.73 7.13 8.59
C ALA A 622 10.11 6.48 8.77
N PHE A 623 10.22 5.17 8.56
CA PHE A 623 11.47 4.44 8.64
C PHE A 623 12.40 4.79 7.48
N SER A 624 11.88 4.82 6.26
CA SER A 624 12.66 5.12 5.06
C SER A 624 13.21 6.55 5.05
N LEU A 625 12.58 7.50 5.75
CA LEU A 625 13.18 8.82 6.00
C LEU A 625 14.54 8.76 6.72
N LYS A 626 14.77 7.71 7.53
CA LYS A 626 16.05 7.44 8.21
C LYS A 626 17.08 6.75 7.30
N LEU A 627 16.64 6.13 6.20
CA LEU A 627 17.51 5.40 5.28
C LEU A 627 18.11 6.29 4.19
N ILE A 628 17.57 7.49 3.95
CA ILE A 628 18.01 8.34 2.82
C ILE A 628 19.24 9.16 3.25
N LYS A 629 20.34 9.04 2.50
CA LYS A 629 21.53 9.89 2.70
C LYS A 629 21.22 11.37 2.51
N PRO A 630 22.01 12.30 3.10
CA PRO A 630 22.02 13.69 2.65
C PRO A 630 22.23 13.78 1.13
N GLY A 631 21.40 14.55 0.43
CA GLY A 631 21.37 14.64 -1.04
C GLY A 631 20.54 13.54 -1.73
N GLY A 632 20.24 12.44 -1.04
CA GLY A 632 19.43 11.34 -1.54
C GLY A 632 17.94 11.69 -1.72
N ASN A 633 17.19 10.77 -2.32
CA ASN A 633 15.75 10.91 -2.51
C ASN A 633 14.95 9.65 -2.08
N LEU A 634 13.68 9.88 -1.73
CA LEU A 634 12.68 8.84 -1.45
C LEU A 634 11.52 8.98 -2.41
N THR A 635 11.23 7.93 -3.17
CA THR A 635 10.14 7.90 -4.16
C THR A 635 9.20 6.74 -3.87
N TYR A 636 8.01 7.02 -3.34
CA TYR A 636 7.09 6.00 -2.87
C TYR A 636 5.71 6.10 -3.49
N LEU A 637 5.08 4.94 -3.64
CA LEU A 637 3.68 4.78 -3.98
C LEU A 637 2.90 4.37 -2.72
N VAL A 638 1.97 5.21 -2.26
CA VAL A 638 1.24 5.00 -1.00
C VAL A 638 -0.23 5.42 -1.10
N PRO A 639 -1.11 5.00 -0.19
CA PRO A 639 -2.45 5.55 -0.07
C PRO A 639 -2.42 7.07 0.10
N PHE A 640 -3.30 7.80 -0.59
CA PHE A 640 -3.35 9.27 -0.52
C PHE A 640 -3.69 9.78 0.90
N ASN A 641 -4.14 8.88 1.79
CA ASN A 641 -4.33 9.16 3.21
C ASN A 641 -3.05 9.64 3.93
N LEU A 642 -1.85 9.37 3.40
CA LEU A 642 -0.63 10.02 3.88
C LEU A 642 -0.75 11.55 3.80
N TRP A 643 -1.28 12.06 2.68
CA TRP A 643 -1.30 13.47 2.31
C TRP A 643 -2.53 14.25 2.77
N ASN A 644 -3.67 13.58 2.96
CA ASN A 644 -4.92 14.24 3.37
C ASN A 644 -5.46 13.78 4.74
N GLY A 645 -4.99 12.64 5.28
CA GLY A 645 -5.58 12.02 6.46
C GLY A 645 -5.12 12.64 7.78
N TYR A 646 -6.00 12.70 8.79
CA TYR A 646 -5.62 13.17 10.13
C TYR A 646 -4.51 12.33 10.77
N SER A 647 -4.61 11.01 10.65
CA SER A 647 -3.69 10.08 11.31
C SER A 647 -2.24 10.21 10.85
N SER A 648 -2.01 10.89 9.72
CA SER A 648 -0.70 11.14 9.12
C SER A 648 -0.22 12.58 9.33
N ARG A 649 -0.97 13.42 10.06
CA ARG A 649 -0.67 14.86 10.21
C ARG A 649 0.72 15.11 10.79
N VAL A 650 1.11 14.38 11.82
CA VAL A 650 2.41 14.60 12.47
C VAL A 650 3.56 14.20 11.54
N LEU A 651 3.44 13.06 10.85
CA LEU A 651 4.42 12.64 9.84
C LEU A 651 4.51 13.62 8.68
N ARG A 652 3.38 14.11 8.14
CA ARG A 652 3.39 15.15 7.10
C ARG A 652 4.09 16.42 7.53
N LYS A 653 3.79 16.93 8.72
CA LYS A 653 4.44 18.13 9.26
C LYS A 653 5.94 17.94 9.38
N TYR A 654 6.36 16.76 9.86
CA TYR A 654 7.77 16.41 9.92
C TYR A 654 8.41 16.43 8.53
N ILE A 655 7.76 15.84 7.51
CA ILE A 655 8.23 15.89 6.13
C ILE A 655 8.34 17.32 5.62
N PHE A 656 7.30 18.15 5.81
CA PHE A 656 7.29 19.54 5.36
C PHE A 656 8.43 20.37 5.96
N ASN A 657 8.82 20.09 7.20
CA ASN A 657 9.81 20.88 7.92
C ASN A 657 11.25 20.39 7.72
N ASN A 658 11.48 19.13 7.33
CA ASN A 658 12.82 18.53 7.32
C ASN A 658 13.28 18.05 5.92
N TYR A 659 12.37 17.98 4.95
CA TYR A 659 12.67 17.48 3.61
C TYR A 659 12.07 18.39 2.55
N LYS A 660 12.65 18.34 1.34
CA LYS A 660 12.13 19.00 0.15
C LYS A 660 11.24 18.04 -0.62
N ILE A 661 9.93 18.30 -0.66
CA ILE A 661 9.01 17.61 -1.56
C ILE A 661 9.22 18.14 -2.98
N ASN A 662 9.45 17.25 -3.94
CA ASN A 662 9.56 17.64 -5.35
C ASN A 662 8.16 17.64 -6.01
N TYR A 663 7.43 16.54 -5.85
CA TYR A 663 6.07 16.39 -6.37
C TYR A 663 5.21 15.39 -5.58
N ILE A 664 3.89 15.54 -5.72
CA ILE A 664 2.88 14.58 -5.27
C ILE A 664 1.82 14.42 -6.37
N TYR A 665 1.72 13.22 -6.94
CA TYR A 665 0.77 12.89 -8.00
C TYR A 665 -0.25 11.87 -7.50
N GLN A 666 -1.52 12.27 -7.44
CA GLN A 666 -2.62 11.44 -6.94
C GLN A 666 -3.38 10.77 -8.10
N PHE A 667 -3.66 9.48 -7.94
CA PHE A 667 -4.36 8.64 -8.88
C PHE A 667 -5.69 8.15 -8.31
N GLU A 668 -6.66 7.94 -9.20
CA GLU A 668 -7.83 7.11 -8.92
C GLU A 668 -7.57 5.71 -9.47
N ASN A 669 -7.90 4.67 -8.70
CA ASN A 669 -7.68 3.30 -9.12
C ASN A 669 -8.68 2.84 -10.20
N LYS A 670 -8.53 3.30 -11.44
CA LYS A 670 -9.36 2.85 -12.58
C LYS A 670 -8.90 1.48 -13.12
N LYS A 671 -8.97 0.44 -12.28
CA LYS A 671 -8.49 -0.95 -12.55
C LYS A 671 -6.97 -1.10 -12.73
N ARG A 672 -6.17 -0.14 -12.25
CA ARG A 672 -4.70 -0.27 -12.23
C ARG A 672 -4.26 -1.41 -11.31
N PHE A 673 -4.85 -1.42 -10.11
CA PHE A 673 -4.76 -2.53 -9.18
C PHE A 673 -6.12 -3.25 -9.19
N LYS A 674 -6.18 -4.43 -9.81
CA LYS A 674 -7.43 -5.16 -10.10
C LYS A 674 -8.24 -5.47 -8.82
N ASP A 675 -7.55 -5.78 -7.72
CA ASP A 675 -8.14 -6.17 -6.44
C ASP A 675 -8.43 -5.00 -5.48
N VAL A 676 -8.06 -3.79 -5.86
CA VAL A 676 -8.32 -2.58 -5.07
C VAL A 676 -9.59 -1.92 -5.59
N HIS A 677 -10.43 -1.40 -4.69
CA HIS A 677 -11.67 -0.74 -5.09
C HIS A 677 -11.41 0.41 -6.07
N SER A 678 -12.27 0.60 -7.07
CA SER A 678 -11.98 1.52 -8.17
C SER A 678 -11.96 3.01 -7.78
N SER A 679 -12.59 3.33 -6.65
CA SER A 679 -12.58 4.67 -6.04
C SER A 679 -11.42 4.89 -5.07
N PHE A 680 -10.58 3.88 -4.82
CA PHE A 680 -9.44 4.04 -3.94
C PHE A 680 -8.44 5.02 -4.55
N LYS A 681 -7.86 5.86 -3.70
CA LYS A 681 -6.93 6.93 -4.08
C LYS A 681 -5.56 6.65 -3.51
N PHE A 682 -4.56 6.59 -4.38
CA PHE A 682 -3.16 6.45 -4.01
C PHE A 682 -2.36 7.61 -4.64
N ALA A 683 -1.13 7.80 -4.20
CA ALA A 683 -0.25 8.83 -4.73
C ALA A 683 1.19 8.33 -4.85
N ILE A 684 1.86 8.82 -5.88
CA ILE A 684 3.31 8.77 -6.01
C ILE A 684 3.85 10.11 -5.52
N PHE A 685 4.85 10.08 -4.64
CA PHE A 685 5.54 11.28 -4.21
C PHE A 685 7.04 11.06 -4.24
N GLN A 686 7.78 12.17 -4.38
CA GLN A 686 9.23 12.18 -4.21
C GLN A 686 9.65 13.25 -3.20
N LEU A 687 10.51 12.84 -2.28
CA LEU A 687 11.19 13.70 -1.32
C LEU A 687 12.68 13.72 -1.61
N SER A 688 13.36 14.79 -1.20
CA SER A 688 14.80 14.85 -1.22
C SER A 688 15.33 15.34 0.12
N ASN A 689 16.39 14.68 0.58
CA ASN A 689 17.04 14.98 1.84
C ASN A 689 18.10 16.07 1.66
N THR A 690 17.67 17.29 1.31
CA THR A 690 18.58 18.45 1.22
C THR A 690 18.76 19.15 2.57
N LYS A 691 18.16 18.62 3.64
CA LYS A 691 17.99 19.25 4.97
C LYS A 691 17.18 20.55 4.96
N ASP A 692 16.64 20.97 3.81
CA ASP A 692 15.78 22.13 3.70
C ASP A 692 14.31 21.77 3.94
N ALA A 693 13.58 22.70 4.57
CA ALA A 693 12.13 22.61 4.66
C ALA A 693 11.49 22.79 3.26
N THR A 694 10.37 22.11 3.03
CA THR A 694 9.58 22.31 1.82
C THR A 694 8.99 23.72 1.80
N THR A 695 9.31 24.50 0.76
CA THR A 695 8.64 25.79 0.51
C THR A 695 7.48 25.63 -0.46
N SER A 696 7.72 24.89 -1.55
CA SER A 696 6.73 24.60 -2.59
C SER A 696 7.03 23.29 -3.32
N PHE A 697 5.99 22.70 -3.91
CA PHE A 697 6.08 21.43 -4.64
C PHE A 697 5.04 21.37 -5.75
N LYS A 698 5.21 20.43 -6.69
CA LYS A 698 4.25 20.20 -7.78
C LYS A 698 3.18 19.19 -7.37
N VAL A 699 1.93 19.47 -7.71
CA VAL A 699 0.81 18.54 -7.50
C VAL A 699 -0.01 18.34 -8.76
N LYS A 700 -0.48 17.11 -8.95
CA LYS A 700 -1.54 16.79 -9.91
C LYS A 700 -2.47 15.77 -9.28
N PHE A 701 -3.75 16.06 -9.33
CA PHE A 701 -4.78 15.22 -8.73
C PHE A 701 -5.62 14.52 -9.81
N MET A 702 -6.36 13.49 -9.39
CA MET A 702 -7.33 12.76 -10.21
C MET A 702 -6.74 12.17 -11.50
N ILE A 703 -5.51 11.65 -11.46
CA ILE A 703 -4.88 11.04 -12.63
C ILE A 703 -5.54 9.68 -12.91
N GLN A 704 -6.23 9.59 -14.05
CA GLN A 704 -6.97 8.39 -14.46
C GLN A 704 -6.28 7.58 -15.56
N ARG A 705 -5.38 8.21 -16.34
CA ARG A 705 -4.60 7.59 -17.43
C ARG A 705 -3.12 7.88 -17.27
N ASP A 706 -2.29 7.05 -17.88
CA ASP A 706 -0.84 7.11 -17.72
C ASP A 706 -0.16 8.09 -18.67
N ASP A 707 -0.90 8.68 -19.63
CA ASP A 707 -0.38 9.68 -20.59
C ASP A 707 0.33 10.84 -19.89
N PHE A 708 -0.18 11.26 -18.74
CA PHE A 708 0.43 12.31 -17.92
C PHE A 708 1.84 11.91 -17.44
N LEU A 709 2.00 10.67 -16.97
CA LEU A 709 3.29 10.15 -16.51
C LEU A 709 4.22 9.86 -17.68
N LYS A 710 3.74 9.18 -18.73
CA LYS A 710 4.53 8.90 -19.95
C LYS A 710 5.17 10.15 -20.52
N LYS A 711 4.44 11.28 -20.52
CA LYS A 711 4.97 12.56 -20.95
C LYS A 711 6.10 13.07 -20.06
N ILE A 712 5.96 12.95 -18.74
CA ILE A 712 7.00 13.36 -17.79
C ILE A 712 8.22 12.45 -17.89
N THR A 713 8.02 11.14 -17.96
CA THR A 713 9.10 10.15 -18.16
C THR A 713 9.87 10.47 -19.43
N ARG A 714 9.19 10.73 -20.55
CA ARG A 714 9.86 11.14 -21.79
C ARG A 714 10.61 12.46 -21.66
N ASP A 715 10.04 13.45 -20.95
CA ASP A 715 10.71 14.74 -20.73
C ASP A 715 11.96 14.59 -19.84
N LEU A 716 11.90 13.71 -18.84
CA LEU A 716 13.05 13.29 -18.04
C LEU A 716 14.10 12.66 -18.94
N GLU A 717 13.74 11.62 -19.70
CA GLU A 717 14.62 10.92 -20.66
C GLU A 717 15.33 11.87 -21.64
N LEU A 718 14.66 12.93 -22.08
CA LEU A 718 15.23 13.94 -22.97
C LEU A 718 16.07 15.03 -22.25
N GLY A 719 16.27 14.93 -20.94
CA GLY A 719 17.10 15.85 -20.16
C GLY A 719 16.52 17.25 -20.01
N LYS A 720 15.19 17.43 -20.06
CA LYS A 720 14.58 18.76 -19.96
C LYS A 720 14.67 19.33 -18.54
N GLU A 721 15.01 20.61 -18.41
CA GLU A 721 15.24 21.29 -17.12
C GLU A 721 14.05 21.28 -16.13
N SER A 722 12.80 21.25 -16.61
CA SER A 722 11.60 21.23 -15.75
C SER A 722 10.58 20.17 -16.21
N PRO A 723 10.87 18.89 -15.97
CA PRO A 723 10.03 17.80 -16.46
C PRO A 723 8.74 17.65 -15.64
N TYR A 724 8.76 18.06 -14.37
CA TYR A 724 7.61 17.92 -13.46
C TYR A 724 6.47 18.90 -13.77
N ARG A 725 5.29 18.33 -14.00
CA ARG A 725 4.07 19.07 -14.42
C ARG A 725 3.07 19.17 -13.28
N GLY A 726 2.11 20.09 -13.42
CA GLY A 726 1.03 20.28 -12.45
C GLY A 726 1.01 21.66 -11.80
N ILE A 727 0.21 21.78 -10.75
CA ILE A 727 0.02 23.01 -10.00
C ILE A 727 1.18 23.15 -9.00
N LYS A 728 1.76 24.35 -8.89
CA LYS A 728 2.75 24.65 -7.84
C LYS A 728 1.98 25.04 -6.58
N LEU A 729 2.15 24.29 -5.50
CA LEU A 729 1.52 24.54 -4.20
C LEU A 729 2.60 24.88 -3.17
N THR A 730 2.34 25.89 -2.34
CA THR A 730 3.24 26.29 -1.24
C THR A 730 2.74 25.74 0.10
N ILE A 731 3.63 25.58 1.08
CA ILE A 731 3.21 25.17 2.43
C ILE A 731 2.32 26.23 3.09
N SER A 732 2.54 27.51 2.81
CA SER A 732 1.63 28.59 3.25
C SER A 732 0.21 28.38 2.73
N GLN A 733 0.06 28.03 1.45
CA GLN A 733 -1.25 27.68 0.87
C GLN A 733 -1.85 26.43 1.51
N VAL A 734 -1.07 25.37 1.75
CA VAL A 734 -1.58 24.16 2.43
C VAL A 734 -2.13 24.50 3.82
N ARG A 735 -1.38 25.27 4.61
CA ARG A 735 -1.80 25.71 5.95
C ARG A 735 -3.04 26.60 5.88
N LYS A 736 -3.14 27.48 4.90
CA LYS A 736 -4.32 28.34 4.70
C LYS A 736 -5.57 27.56 4.32
N LEU A 737 -5.43 26.55 3.45
CA LEU A 737 -6.53 25.73 2.95
C LEU A 737 -6.94 24.61 3.92
N SER A 738 -6.10 24.28 4.89
CA SER A 738 -6.37 23.29 5.92
C SER A 738 -5.70 23.69 7.24
N PRO A 739 -6.19 24.73 7.93
CA PRO A 739 -5.50 25.32 9.08
C PRO A 739 -5.40 24.36 10.28
N ILE A 740 -6.35 23.43 10.42
CA ILE A 740 -6.37 22.49 11.53
C ILE A 740 -5.54 21.23 11.18
N TYR A 741 -5.76 20.65 9.99
CA TYR A 741 -5.24 19.34 9.62
C TYR A 741 -3.93 19.40 8.81
N GLU A 742 -3.62 20.55 8.21
CA GLU A 742 -2.55 20.74 7.24
C GLU A 742 -2.57 19.62 6.18
N SER A 743 -3.77 19.35 5.69
CA SER A 743 -4.04 18.38 4.64
C SER A 743 -3.88 19.03 3.27
N ILE A 744 -3.35 18.26 2.31
CA ILE A 744 -3.30 18.70 0.92
C ILE A 744 -4.71 18.58 0.33
N VAL A 745 -5.32 19.72 0.01
CA VAL A 745 -6.66 19.82 -0.56
C VAL A 745 -6.64 19.47 -2.04
N GLU A 746 -7.53 18.56 -2.45
CA GLU A 746 -7.67 18.14 -3.85
C GLU A 746 -8.34 19.23 -4.71
N VAL A 747 -7.67 19.61 -5.80
CA VAL A 747 -8.15 20.60 -6.80
C VAL A 747 -7.87 20.09 -8.23
N LYS A 748 -8.69 20.44 -9.20
CA LYS A 748 -8.58 20.00 -10.60
C LYS A 748 -7.49 20.76 -11.35
N ASP A 749 -7.48 22.08 -11.17
CA ASP A 749 -6.64 23.01 -11.93
C ASP A 749 -6.33 24.29 -11.12
N LYS A 750 -5.60 25.21 -11.76
CA LYS A 750 -5.18 26.48 -11.16
C LYS A 750 -6.35 27.43 -10.90
N GLU A 751 -7.42 27.37 -11.70
CA GLU A 751 -8.59 28.24 -11.52
C GLU A 751 -9.42 27.80 -10.31
N GLU A 752 -9.59 26.49 -10.12
CA GLU A 752 -10.21 25.97 -8.90
C GLU A 752 -9.35 26.27 -7.66
N LEU A 753 -8.01 26.17 -7.76
CA LEU A 753 -7.14 26.55 -6.64
C LEU A 753 -7.31 28.04 -6.27
N ARG A 754 -7.42 28.94 -7.25
CA ARG A 754 -7.67 30.37 -7.02
C ARG A 754 -9.00 30.58 -6.30
N LEU A 755 -10.07 29.93 -6.79
CA LEU A 755 -11.39 30.00 -6.19
C LEU A 755 -11.39 29.50 -4.74
N VAL A 756 -10.83 28.31 -4.49
CA VAL A 756 -10.74 27.74 -3.14
C VAL A 756 -9.92 28.67 -2.24
N SER A 757 -8.78 29.17 -2.71
CA SER A 757 -7.94 30.10 -1.95
C SER A 757 -8.70 31.39 -1.59
N LYS A 758 -9.50 31.93 -2.51
CA LYS A 758 -10.35 33.11 -2.27
C LYS A 758 -11.41 32.83 -1.19
N ILE A 759 -12.11 31.70 -1.29
CA ILE A 759 -13.12 31.30 -0.30
C ILE A 759 -12.50 31.18 1.11
N PHE A 760 -11.35 30.52 1.24
CA PHE A 760 -10.61 30.39 2.50
C PHE A 760 -9.98 31.71 3.00
N SER A 761 -9.92 32.74 2.16
CA SER A 761 -9.48 34.07 2.56
C SER A 761 -10.64 34.99 2.97
N SER A 762 -11.88 34.62 2.65
CA SER A 762 -13.03 35.51 2.80
C SER A 762 -13.51 35.62 4.24
N PHE A 763 -13.41 34.53 5.01
CA PHE A 763 -13.87 34.46 6.39
C PHE A 763 -12.97 33.56 7.23
N SER A 764 -13.04 33.72 8.56
CA SER A 764 -12.43 32.78 9.50
C SER A 764 -13.11 31.42 9.43
N VAL A 765 -12.39 30.37 9.84
CA VAL A 765 -12.98 29.05 9.99
C VAL A 765 -14.06 29.06 11.07
N LEU A 766 -15.07 28.21 10.91
CA LEU A 766 -16.16 28.09 11.87
C LEU A 766 -15.61 27.84 13.29
N SER A 767 -15.94 28.72 14.22
CA SER A 767 -15.56 28.61 15.62
C SER A 767 -16.52 27.68 16.35
N LYS A 768 -15.95 26.84 17.22
CA LYS A 768 -16.74 26.02 18.15
C LYS A 768 -17.48 26.88 19.18
N GLU A 769 -17.00 28.08 19.46
CA GLU A 769 -17.66 29.04 20.36
C GLU A 769 -18.89 29.67 19.71
N TYR A 770 -18.85 29.87 18.38
CA TYR A 770 -19.99 30.39 17.64
C TYR A 770 -21.13 29.36 17.56
N ILE A 771 -20.81 28.11 17.20
CA ILE A 771 -21.76 27.00 17.28
C ILE A 771 -21.07 25.64 17.46
N ASP A 772 -21.49 24.91 18.50
CA ASP A 772 -21.01 23.55 18.78
C ASP A 772 -22.00 22.49 18.28
N PHE A 773 -21.51 21.30 17.97
CA PHE A 773 -22.35 20.16 17.55
C PHE A 773 -22.01 18.88 18.32
N LYS A 774 -23.00 18.04 18.60
CA LYS A 774 -22.84 16.70 19.21
C LYS A 774 -23.56 15.65 18.39
N SER A 775 -22.98 14.45 18.29
CA SER A 775 -23.64 13.31 17.64
C SER A 775 -24.83 12.85 18.47
N GLY A 776 -25.84 12.30 17.80
CA GLY A 776 -26.95 11.60 18.47
C GLY A 776 -26.55 10.27 19.12
N LEU A 777 -27.55 9.51 19.55
CA LEU A 777 -27.44 8.24 20.26
C LEU A 777 -26.82 7.15 19.37
N GLU A 778 -25.81 6.45 19.90
CA GLU A 778 -25.08 5.41 19.16
C GLU A 778 -25.79 4.05 19.22
N LEU A 779 -26.55 3.74 18.16
CA LEU A 779 -27.35 2.52 18.03
C LEU A 779 -26.55 1.24 17.78
N SER A 780 -25.24 1.34 17.55
CA SER A 780 -24.34 0.20 17.27
C SER A 780 -23.96 -0.59 18.51
N THR A 781 -24.24 -0.08 19.71
CA THR A 781 -24.01 -0.79 20.97
C THR A 781 -25.06 -1.89 21.17
N SER A 782 -24.64 -3.07 21.61
CA SER A 782 -25.51 -4.23 21.82
C SER A 782 -26.70 -3.93 22.74
N LYS A 783 -26.50 -3.04 23.71
CA LYS A 783 -27.49 -2.63 24.70
C LYS A 783 -28.60 -1.73 24.14
N LEU A 784 -28.29 -0.82 23.20
CA LEU A 784 -29.29 0.07 22.60
C LEU A 784 -30.04 -0.61 21.44
N LYS A 785 -29.37 -1.49 20.70
CA LYS A 785 -29.98 -2.19 19.56
C LYS A 785 -31.17 -3.07 19.97
N SER A 786 -31.18 -3.62 21.18
CA SER A 786 -32.31 -4.40 21.72
C SER A 786 -33.51 -3.55 22.15
N LEU A 787 -33.30 -2.25 22.39
CA LEU A 787 -34.32 -1.32 22.88
C LEU A 787 -35.03 -0.57 21.74
N VAL A 788 -34.42 -0.52 20.56
CA VAL A 788 -35.01 0.11 19.37
C VAL A 788 -36.09 -0.79 18.77
N LYS A 789 -37.22 -0.20 18.43
CA LYS A 789 -38.37 -0.83 17.76
C LYS A 789 -38.53 -0.26 16.34
N ASP A 790 -39.09 -1.05 15.46
CA ASP A 790 -39.42 -0.74 14.06
C ASP A 790 -40.90 -0.36 13.85
N HIS A 791 -41.71 -0.44 14.91
CA HIS A 791 -43.12 -0.10 14.92
C HIS A 791 -43.42 0.99 15.94
N ASN A 792 -44.47 1.77 15.65
CA ASN A 792 -44.95 2.83 16.52
C ASN A 792 -45.99 2.29 17.52
N SER A 793 -45.96 2.76 18.76
CA SER A 793 -46.96 2.52 19.80
C SER A 793 -47.20 3.81 20.60
N SER A 794 -48.29 3.91 21.37
CA SER A 794 -48.63 5.14 22.11
C SER A 794 -47.54 5.59 23.11
N ASN A 795 -46.66 4.68 23.56
CA ASN A 795 -45.57 4.96 24.49
C ASN A 795 -44.19 5.08 23.82
N HIS A 796 -44.13 5.03 22.48
CA HIS A 796 -42.89 5.10 21.73
C HIS A 796 -42.52 6.54 21.33
N VAL A 797 -41.22 6.84 21.38
CA VAL A 797 -40.62 8.09 20.95
C VAL A 797 -39.84 7.88 19.66
N PHE A 798 -40.05 8.74 18.67
CA PHE A 798 -39.39 8.64 17.38
C PHE A 798 -37.91 9.03 17.45
N LEU A 799 -37.05 8.23 16.83
CA LEU A 799 -35.61 8.48 16.72
C LEU A 799 -35.25 8.91 15.30
N PHE A 800 -34.91 10.19 15.13
CA PHE A 800 -34.49 10.76 13.86
C PHE A 800 -33.14 10.20 13.42
N SER A 801 -33.09 9.71 12.18
CA SER A 801 -31.87 9.31 11.49
C SER A 801 -31.56 10.21 10.32
N GLY A 802 -30.34 10.12 9.79
CA GLY A 802 -29.91 10.91 8.64
C GLY A 802 -30.78 10.72 7.40
N ALA A 803 -31.44 9.56 7.26
CA ALA A 803 -32.35 9.31 6.14
C ALA A 803 -33.71 10.04 6.29
N ASN A 804 -34.06 10.51 7.48
CA ASN A 804 -35.36 11.12 7.78
C ASN A 804 -35.40 12.64 7.53
N ILE A 805 -34.26 13.26 7.25
CA ILE A 805 -34.17 14.70 6.98
C ILE A 805 -33.59 14.99 5.58
N HIS A 806 -33.95 16.14 5.04
CA HIS A 806 -33.37 16.73 3.84
C HIS A 806 -33.08 18.22 4.07
N GLN A 807 -32.51 18.91 3.07
CA GLN A 807 -32.25 20.34 3.15
C GLN A 807 -33.53 21.08 3.54
N TYR A 808 -33.45 21.89 4.59
CA TYR A 808 -34.58 22.68 5.11
C TYR A 808 -35.82 21.84 5.49
N ASN A 809 -35.71 20.51 5.61
CA ASN A 809 -36.84 19.62 5.81
C ASN A 809 -36.54 18.56 6.88
N SER A 810 -37.08 18.76 8.09
CA SER A 810 -37.08 17.80 9.20
C SER A 810 -38.09 16.67 9.03
N ASN A 811 -39.11 16.86 8.19
CA ASN A 811 -40.22 15.93 8.00
C ASN A 811 -40.08 15.11 6.71
N PHE A 812 -38.86 14.93 6.21
CA PHE A 812 -38.60 14.31 4.89
C PHE A 812 -39.02 12.84 4.82
N PHE A 813 -39.04 12.14 5.96
CA PHE A 813 -39.51 10.75 6.06
C PHE A 813 -40.97 10.53 5.63
N THR A 814 -41.77 11.59 5.52
CA THR A 814 -43.15 11.50 5.00
C THR A 814 -43.22 11.43 3.46
N SER A 815 -42.14 11.83 2.77
CA SER A 815 -42.08 11.81 1.30
C SER A 815 -42.00 10.40 0.74
N SER A 816 -42.55 10.19 -0.46
CA SER A 816 -42.47 8.91 -1.19
C SER A 816 -41.01 8.45 -1.36
N ARG A 817 -40.12 9.37 -1.73
CA ARG A 817 -38.68 9.14 -1.92
C ARG A 817 -37.94 8.71 -0.65
N ALA A 818 -38.44 9.06 0.53
CA ALA A 818 -37.86 8.62 1.81
C ALA A 818 -38.40 7.25 2.25
N LYS A 819 -39.70 6.98 2.03
CA LYS A 819 -40.35 5.71 2.38
C LYS A 819 -39.69 4.49 1.74
N GLU A 820 -39.14 4.63 0.53
CA GLU A 820 -38.39 3.58 -0.16
C GLU A 820 -37.00 3.29 0.44
N LYS A 821 -36.46 4.18 1.29
CA LYS A 821 -35.03 4.18 1.66
C LYS A 821 -34.74 4.23 3.16
N SER A 822 -35.73 4.44 4.02
CA SER A 822 -35.51 4.62 5.46
C SER A 822 -36.37 3.71 6.32
N ASN A 823 -35.73 2.93 7.19
CA ASN A 823 -36.40 2.32 8.33
C ASN A 823 -36.69 3.41 9.38
N LEU A 824 -37.90 3.38 9.96
CA LEU A 824 -38.28 4.27 11.05
C LEU A 824 -37.93 3.58 12.38
N PHE A 825 -37.30 4.33 13.29
CA PHE A 825 -36.84 3.81 14.56
C PHE A 825 -37.57 4.48 15.72
N TRP A 826 -37.94 3.67 16.70
CA TRP A 826 -38.69 4.08 17.88
C TRP A 826 -38.03 3.53 19.15
N ILE A 827 -38.25 4.17 20.29
CA ILE A 827 -37.80 3.70 21.60
C ILE A 827 -38.88 3.93 22.65
N ASP A 828 -39.05 3.02 23.60
CA ASP A 828 -39.98 3.23 24.71
C ASP A 828 -39.53 4.43 25.57
N LYS A 829 -40.50 5.27 25.97
CA LYS A 829 -40.23 6.47 26.75
C LYS A 829 -39.44 6.18 28.04
N LYS A 830 -39.76 5.09 28.76
CA LYS A 830 -39.07 4.72 30.00
C LYS A 830 -37.63 4.30 29.75
N ASP A 831 -37.37 3.63 28.63
CA ASP A 831 -36.02 3.21 28.26
C ASP A 831 -35.18 4.37 27.74
N LEU A 832 -35.80 5.33 27.05
CA LEU A 832 -35.16 6.58 26.67
C LEU A 832 -34.74 7.39 27.90
N GLU A 833 -35.62 7.54 28.90
CA GLU A 833 -35.32 8.25 30.15
C GLU A 833 -34.12 7.66 30.92
N LYS A 834 -33.90 6.34 30.86
CA LYS A 834 -32.73 5.68 31.46
C LYS A 834 -31.41 6.01 30.75
N ILE A 835 -31.46 6.40 29.48
CA ILE A 835 -30.29 6.61 28.62
C ILE A 835 -29.96 8.10 28.47
N LEU A 836 -30.97 8.96 28.58
CA LEU A 836 -30.78 10.39 28.52
C LEU A 836 -29.94 10.88 29.71
N THR A 837 -28.86 11.60 29.39
CA THR A 837 -28.15 12.43 30.37
C THR A 837 -29.08 13.56 30.84
N LYS A 838 -28.85 14.14 32.04
CA LYS A 838 -29.61 15.28 32.64
C LYS A 838 -29.63 16.60 31.82
N ASN A 839 -29.44 16.54 30.51
CA ASN A 839 -29.28 17.69 29.63
C ASN A 839 -30.54 17.91 28.79
N GLU A 840 -31.26 19.00 29.08
CA GLU A 840 -32.58 19.32 28.50
C GLU A 840 -32.53 19.90 27.08
N GLN A 841 -31.40 19.81 26.39
CA GLN A 841 -31.17 20.40 25.05
C GLN A 841 -32.11 19.88 23.97
N TYR A 842 -32.74 18.71 24.18
CA TYR A 842 -33.73 18.19 23.24
C TYR A 842 -35.05 18.98 23.25
N GLN A 843 -35.32 19.77 24.30
CA GLN A 843 -36.57 20.53 24.46
C GLN A 843 -36.61 21.80 23.59
N ILE A 844 -35.45 22.28 23.13
CA ILE A 844 -35.33 23.45 22.26
C ILE A 844 -35.16 23.05 20.79
N GLU A 845 -35.48 23.94 19.86
CA GLU A 845 -35.12 23.78 18.45
C GLU A 845 -33.60 23.86 18.27
N ARG A 846 -33.03 22.88 17.57
CA ARG A 846 -31.59 22.76 17.32
C ARG A 846 -31.31 22.69 15.83
N ILE A 847 -30.07 22.90 15.43
CA ILE A 847 -29.63 22.69 14.05
C ILE A 847 -29.23 21.23 13.89
N LEU A 848 -29.82 20.57 12.90
CA LEU A 848 -29.47 19.21 12.50
C LEU A 848 -28.58 19.24 11.26
N TYR A 849 -27.58 18.36 11.20
CA TYR A 849 -26.95 18.02 9.93
C TYR A 849 -26.65 16.51 9.83
N ARG A 850 -26.62 16.01 8.58
CA ARG A 850 -26.37 14.60 8.29
C ARG A 850 -24.89 14.24 8.39
N SER A 851 -24.58 13.19 9.15
CA SER A 851 -23.23 12.62 9.23
C SER A 851 -22.89 11.79 8.00
N VAL A 852 -23.81 10.99 7.46
CA VAL A 852 -23.55 10.11 6.32
C VAL A 852 -23.80 10.84 5.01
N ALA A 853 -22.72 11.23 4.32
CA ALA A 853 -22.74 11.86 3.00
C ALA A 853 -21.36 11.76 2.32
N ARG A 854 -21.35 11.68 0.99
CA ARG A 854 -20.14 11.61 0.16
C ARG A 854 -19.85 12.93 -0.53
N ASN A 855 -18.59 13.17 -0.89
CA ASN A 855 -18.21 14.35 -1.69
C ASN A 855 -18.70 14.30 -3.15
N THR A 856 -19.22 13.16 -3.60
CA THR A 856 -19.82 12.95 -4.93
C THR A 856 -21.34 12.93 -4.94
N ASP A 857 -21.98 12.99 -3.77
CA ASP A 857 -23.45 12.99 -3.67
C ASP A 857 -24.04 14.26 -4.31
N GLU A 858 -25.37 14.24 -4.53
CA GLU A 858 -26.14 15.41 -4.97
C GLU A 858 -25.82 16.61 -4.09
N ARG A 859 -25.82 16.41 -2.78
CA ARG A 859 -25.42 17.36 -1.74
C ARG A 859 -24.57 16.64 -0.71
N THR A 860 -23.47 17.26 -0.29
CA THR A 860 -22.63 16.71 0.78
C THR A 860 -23.05 17.26 2.14
N MET A 861 -23.46 18.53 2.20
CA MET A 861 -24.06 19.11 3.40
C MET A 861 -25.57 19.17 3.26
N ILE A 862 -26.26 18.63 4.26
CA ILE A 862 -27.72 18.65 4.38
C ILE A 862 -28.04 19.03 5.82
N SER A 863 -28.72 20.16 5.99
CA SER A 863 -29.06 20.71 7.30
C SER A 863 -30.49 21.24 7.36
N THR A 864 -31.08 21.25 8.56
CA THR A 864 -32.41 21.82 8.85
C THR A 864 -32.53 22.12 10.35
N LEU A 865 -33.62 22.77 10.78
CA LEU A 865 -33.99 22.87 12.18
C LEU A 865 -34.66 21.57 12.67
N SER A 866 -34.39 21.20 13.93
CA SER A 866 -35.09 20.12 14.62
C SER A 866 -36.39 20.65 15.22
N PRO A 867 -37.48 19.86 15.20
CA PRO A 867 -38.61 20.09 16.08
C PRO A 867 -38.16 20.10 17.54
N LYS A 868 -38.96 20.71 18.42
CA LYS A 868 -38.80 20.53 19.88
C LYS A 868 -39.04 19.07 20.23
N ASN A 869 -38.38 18.60 21.29
CA ASN A 869 -38.43 17.20 21.75
C ASN A 869 -37.94 16.19 20.69
N CYS A 870 -36.97 16.59 19.86
CA CYS A 870 -36.38 15.75 18.83
C CYS A 870 -35.19 14.94 19.37
N TYR A 871 -35.25 13.62 19.22
CA TYR A 871 -34.17 12.69 19.58
C TYR A 871 -33.53 12.11 18.33
N CYS A 872 -32.19 12.09 18.29
CA CYS A 872 -31.43 11.76 17.08
C CYS A 872 -30.53 10.55 17.31
N THR A 873 -30.31 9.76 16.26
CA THR A 873 -29.29 8.71 16.19
C THR A 873 -27.92 9.30 15.84
N SER A 874 -26.84 8.52 15.98
CA SER A 874 -25.46 8.92 15.65
C SER A 874 -25.23 9.27 14.17
N THR A 875 -26.21 9.00 13.30
CA THR A 875 -26.19 9.42 11.89
C THR A 875 -26.52 10.90 11.68
N LEU A 876 -26.95 11.60 12.75
CA LEU A 876 -27.19 13.04 12.80
C LEU A 876 -26.31 13.71 13.86
N PHE A 877 -25.89 14.92 13.55
CA PHE A 877 -25.34 15.86 14.52
C PHE A 877 -26.38 16.92 14.84
N THR A 878 -26.40 17.33 16.10
CA THR A 878 -27.31 18.33 16.65
C THR A 878 -26.50 19.48 17.25
N SER A 879 -26.94 20.72 17.08
CA SER A 879 -26.29 21.85 17.75
C SER A 879 -26.35 21.67 19.27
N TYR A 880 -25.30 22.15 19.95
CA TYR A 880 -25.17 22.11 21.40
C TYR A 880 -24.97 23.53 21.93
N GLU A 881 -25.91 23.97 22.76
CA GLU A 881 -26.03 25.36 23.20
C GLU A 881 -25.60 25.48 24.65
N LYS A 882 -24.36 25.93 24.88
CA LYS A 882 -23.91 26.28 26.24
C LYS A 882 -24.61 27.54 26.76
N ALA A 883 -24.86 28.47 25.85
CA ALA A 883 -25.70 29.65 26.04
C ALA A 883 -26.81 29.61 24.97
N PRO A 884 -28.00 30.16 25.25
CA PRO A 884 -29.10 30.18 24.29
C PRO A 884 -28.68 30.85 22.98
N ILE A 885 -28.91 30.18 21.85
CA ILE A 885 -28.71 30.75 20.51
C ILE A 885 -30.06 31.19 19.95
N SER A 886 -30.15 32.42 19.46
CA SER A 886 -31.40 32.94 18.90
C SER A 886 -31.82 32.24 17.61
N ILE A 887 -33.12 32.28 17.34
CA ILE A 887 -33.69 31.65 16.14
C ILE A 887 -33.15 32.29 14.84
N TYR A 888 -32.88 33.60 14.83
CA TYR A 888 -32.30 34.29 13.67
C TYR A 888 -30.88 33.77 13.36
N LYS A 889 -30.05 33.59 14.38
CA LYS A 889 -28.71 33.00 14.24
C LYS A 889 -28.78 31.53 13.80
N LYS A 890 -29.75 30.75 14.31
CA LYS A 890 -29.99 29.38 13.84
C LYS A 890 -30.38 29.32 12.35
N LEU A 891 -31.30 30.18 11.92
CA LEU A 891 -31.72 30.27 10.51
C LEU A 891 -30.55 30.68 9.61
N PHE A 892 -29.72 31.63 10.06
CA PHE A 892 -28.51 32.03 9.34
C PHE A 892 -27.51 30.88 9.20
N VAL A 893 -27.28 30.09 10.24
CA VAL A 893 -26.38 28.94 10.11
C VAL A 893 -26.96 27.90 9.16
N VAL A 894 -28.25 27.57 9.26
CA VAL A 894 -28.92 26.59 8.38
C VAL A 894 -28.83 27.01 6.91
N SER A 895 -28.96 28.30 6.60
CA SER A 895 -28.87 28.80 5.23
C SER A 895 -27.45 28.69 4.66
N ILE A 896 -26.41 29.03 5.44
CA ILE A 896 -25.01 28.87 5.01
C ILE A 896 -24.67 27.39 4.81
N LEU A 897 -25.01 26.51 5.76
CA LEU A 897 -24.72 25.08 5.68
C LEU A 897 -25.36 24.44 4.43
N ASN A 898 -26.55 24.88 4.03
CA ASN A 898 -27.23 24.40 2.84
C ASN A 898 -26.87 25.16 1.55
N SER A 899 -25.91 26.07 1.58
CA SER A 899 -25.44 26.76 0.38
C SER A 899 -24.48 25.89 -0.47
N LEU A 900 -24.47 26.12 -1.77
CA LEU A 900 -23.54 25.49 -2.70
C LEU A 900 -22.08 25.90 -2.44
N VAL A 901 -21.84 27.10 -1.90
CA VAL A 901 -20.48 27.57 -1.54
C VAL A 901 -19.92 26.81 -0.36
N PHE A 902 -20.71 26.63 0.69
CA PHE A 902 -20.28 25.86 1.85
C PHE A 902 -20.11 24.38 1.50
N ASP A 903 -21.07 23.80 0.77
CA ASP A 903 -21.02 22.40 0.30
C ASP A 903 -19.79 22.17 -0.60
N PHE A 904 -19.49 23.08 -1.53
CA PHE A 904 -18.29 23.02 -2.39
C PHE A 904 -16.98 22.99 -1.58
N THR A 905 -16.91 23.79 -0.52
CA THR A 905 -15.75 23.82 0.40
C THR A 905 -15.65 22.51 1.18
N LEU A 906 -16.76 22.05 1.77
CA LEU A 906 -16.79 20.84 2.59
C LEU A 906 -16.43 19.58 1.79
N ARG A 907 -16.82 19.50 0.51
CA ARG A 907 -16.48 18.40 -0.42
C ARG A 907 -14.99 18.14 -0.56
N ARG A 908 -14.13 19.12 -0.25
CA ARG A 908 -12.67 18.98 -0.28
C ARG A 908 -12.12 18.08 0.82
N PHE A 909 -12.89 17.89 1.89
CA PHE A 909 -12.46 17.15 3.08
C PHE A 909 -13.21 15.83 3.26
N VAL A 910 -14.46 15.76 2.79
CA VAL A 910 -15.36 14.62 3.04
C VAL A 910 -15.07 13.47 2.08
N ASN A 911 -15.19 12.24 2.60
CA ASN A 911 -15.18 11.01 1.79
C ASN A 911 -16.51 10.25 1.93
N LEU A 912 -16.81 9.75 3.13
CA LEU A 912 -18.05 9.02 3.44
C LEU A 912 -18.89 9.65 4.57
N HIS A 913 -18.25 10.45 5.43
CA HIS A 913 -18.90 11.06 6.58
C HIS A 913 -18.51 12.53 6.74
N VAL A 914 -19.50 13.38 7.01
CA VAL A 914 -19.34 14.75 7.46
C VAL A 914 -19.11 14.72 8.97
N CYS A 915 -17.84 14.59 9.35
CA CYS A 915 -17.44 14.69 10.75
C CYS A 915 -17.39 16.16 11.20
N LYS A 916 -17.68 16.38 12.48
CA LYS A 916 -17.61 17.68 13.16
C LYS A 916 -16.29 18.43 12.89
N SER A 917 -15.19 17.71 12.76
CA SER A 917 -13.88 18.33 12.55
C SER A 917 -13.61 18.80 11.12
N TRP A 918 -14.31 18.24 10.12
CA TRP A 918 -14.29 18.78 8.75
C TRP A 918 -15.12 20.06 8.68
N LEU A 919 -16.23 20.12 9.43
CA LEU A 919 -17.07 21.29 9.53
C LEU A 919 -16.28 22.52 10.04
N TYR A 920 -15.51 22.36 11.12
CA TYR A 920 -14.69 23.45 11.69
C TYR A 920 -13.46 23.85 10.88
N GLN A 921 -13.21 23.21 9.74
CA GLN A 921 -12.22 23.72 8.78
C GLN A 921 -12.82 24.63 7.73
N CYS A 922 -14.14 24.68 7.63
CA CYS A 922 -14.81 25.44 6.59
C CYS A 922 -14.86 26.94 6.99
N PRO A 923 -14.41 27.85 6.12
CA PRO A 923 -14.56 29.29 6.31
C PRO A 923 -16.05 29.65 6.22
N MET A 924 -16.54 30.43 7.17
CA MET A 924 -17.96 30.79 7.25
C MET A 924 -18.13 32.16 7.92
N PRO A 925 -19.02 33.04 7.40
CA PRO A 925 -19.41 34.24 8.12
C PRO A 925 -20.04 33.88 9.47
N GLN A 926 -19.68 34.61 10.53
CA GLN A 926 -20.11 34.35 11.91
C GLN A 926 -20.68 35.62 12.58
N PRO A 927 -21.70 36.27 11.97
CA PRO A 927 -22.29 37.48 12.52
C PRO A 927 -23.11 37.18 13.78
N GLU A 928 -23.18 38.15 14.69
CA GLU A 928 -24.14 38.13 15.79
C GLU A 928 -25.52 38.60 15.34
N GLU A 929 -26.54 38.41 16.18
CA GLU A 929 -27.94 38.67 15.81
C GLU A 929 -28.19 40.09 15.30
N GLU A 930 -27.61 41.10 15.95
CA GLU A 930 -27.75 42.51 15.55
C GLU A 930 -27.19 42.76 14.14
N GLU A 931 -26.07 42.13 13.80
CA GLU A 931 -25.46 42.19 12.46
C GLU A 931 -26.31 41.45 11.42
N ILE A 932 -26.93 40.33 11.80
CA ILE A 932 -27.82 39.57 10.91
C ILE A 932 -29.06 40.42 10.55
N ILE A 933 -29.64 41.11 11.53
CA ILE A 933 -30.87 41.91 11.34
C ILE A 933 -30.57 43.19 10.56
N SER A 934 -29.46 43.87 10.88
CA SER A 934 -29.09 45.14 10.23
C SER A 934 -28.56 44.97 8.81
N ASN A 935 -27.99 43.82 8.46
CA ASN A 935 -27.47 43.54 7.12
C ASN A 935 -28.58 43.04 6.18
N PRO A 936 -28.93 43.77 5.10
CA PRO A 936 -30.03 43.40 4.20
C PRO A 936 -29.84 42.03 3.53
N LEU A 937 -28.59 41.64 3.23
CA LEU A 937 -28.29 40.34 2.62
C LEU A 937 -28.51 39.20 3.61
N CYS A 938 -28.06 39.36 4.86
CA CYS A 938 -28.28 38.38 5.92
C CYS A 938 -29.78 38.25 6.23
N LEU A 939 -30.49 39.37 6.28
CA LEU A 939 -31.93 39.41 6.54
C LEU A 939 -32.73 38.69 5.44
N ALA A 940 -32.43 38.94 4.16
CA ALA A 940 -33.05 38.25 3.03
C ALA A 940 -32.81 36.73 3.08
N LEU A 941 -31.59 36.33 3.47
CA LEU A 941 -31.19 34.93 3.57
C LEU A 941 -31.91 34.19 4.71
N ILE A 942 -32.04 34.78 5.91
CA ILE A 942 -32.84 34.17 6.99
C ILE A 942 -34.34 34.17 6.65
N LYS A 943 -34.84 35.18 5.93
CA LYS A 943 -36.22 35.27 5.47
C LYS A 943 -36.57 34.11 4.52
N ASN A 944 -35.73 33.89 3.52
CA ASN A 944 -35.86 32.78 2.58
C ASN A 944 -35.73 31.42 3.28
N THR A 945 -34.81 31.28 4.25
CA THR A 945 -34.67 30.03 4.99
C THR A 945 -35.85 29.75 5.92
N ALA A 946 -36.42 30.77 6.56
CA ALA A 946 -37.66 30.63 7.32
C ALA A 946 -38.80 30.11 6.44
N LEU A 947 -38.96 30.64 5.22
CA LEU A 947 -39.93 30.16 4.22
C LEU A 947 -39.73 28.69 3.88
N LEU A 948 -38.50 28.31 3.53
CA LEU A 948 -38.17 26.94 3.12
C LEU A 948 -38.39 25.94 4.26
N VAL A 949 -38.05 26.28 5.50
CA VAL A 949 -38.27 25.42 6.67
C VAL A 949 -39.76 25.33 7.03
N ALA A 950 -40.44 26.47 7.13
CA ALA A 950 -41.86 26.55 7.46
C ALA A 950 -42.72 25.79 6.44
N LYS A 951 -42.39 25.86 5.13
CA LYS A 951 -43.14 25.14 4.12
C LYS A 951 -42.97 23.62 4.19
N ASN A 952 -41.75 23.17 4.46
CA ASN A 952 -41.45 21.75 4.48
C ASN A 952 -42.03 21.03 5.71
N ASP A 953 -42.09 21.72 6.85
CA ASP A 953 -42.62 21.22 8.12
C ASP A 953 -43.45 22.30 8.84
N PRO A 954 -44.65 22.61 8.32
CA PRO A 954 -45.48 23.71 8.82
C PRO A 954 -46.00 23.47 10.23
N ALA A 955 -46.23 22.20 10.61
CA ALA A 955 -46.69 21.83 11.93
C ALA A 955 -45.74 22.30 13.04
N ASN A 956 -44.43 22.29 12.78
CA ASN A 956 -43.42 22.70 13.74
C ASN A 956 -42.93 24.14 13.54
N PHE A 957 -43.01 24.69 12.31
CA PHE A 957 -42.26 25.91 11.96
C PHE A 957 -43.05 27.01 11.26
N ALA A 958 -44.37 26.90 11.10
CA ALA A 958 -45.18 28.00 10.53
C ALA A 958 -45.00 29.33 11.30
N TYR A 959 -44.71 29.26 12.60
CA TYR A 959 -44.47 30.44 13.44
C TYR A 959 -43.27 31.28 12.98
N LEU A 960 -42.30 30.69 12.27
CA LEU A 960 -41.11 31.40 11.79
C LEU A 960 -41.49 32.55 10.85
N LEU A 961 -42.61 32.43 10.14
CA LEU A 961 -43.08 33.48 9.23
C LEU A 961 -43.66 34.69 9.97
N ASN A 962 -43.96 34.57 11.26
CA ASN A 962 -44.44 35.65 12.11
C ASN A 962 -43.31 36.33 12.91
N LEU A 963 -42.05 36.00 12.62
CA LEU A 963 -40.90 36.64 13.28
C LEU A 963 -40.84 38.13 12.93
N LYS A 964 -40.70 38.97 13.97
CA LYS A 964 -40.79 40.44 13.92
C LYS A 964 -40.02 41.07 12.76
N TYR A 965 -38.78 40.65 12.53
CA TYR A 965 -37.88 41.28 11.57
C TYR A 965 -38.02 40.76 10.12
N LEU A 966 -38.79 39.70 9.88
CA LEU A 966 -38.92 39.13 8.53
C LEU A 966 -39.98 39.86 7.66
N GLY A 967 -40.89 40.60 8.30
CA GLY A 967 -41.82 41.50 7.61
C GLY A 967 -42.83 40.81 6.69
N PHE A 968 -43.29 39.60 7.04
CA PHE A 968 -44.42 38.98 6.33
C PHE A 968 -45.74 39.49 6.89
N ASN A 969 -46.69 39.83 6.02
CA ASN A 969 -48.06 40.12 6.44
C ASN A 969 -48.88 38.81 6.57
N LYS A 970 -49.99 38.83 7.31
CA LYS A 970 -50.80 37.62 7.60
C LYS A 970 -51.39 36.95 6.34
N GLU A 971 -51.67 37.73 5.29
CA GLU A 971 -52.28 37.25 4.06
C GLU A 971 -51.25 36.49 3.21
N SER A 972 -50.07 37.08 2.99
CA SER A 972 -48.94 36.45 2.31
C SER A 972 -48.50 35.16 3.00
N VAL A 973 -48.56 35.08 4.34
CA VAL A 973 -48.24 33.83 5.05
C VAL A 973 -49.22 32.71 4.68
N ARG A 974 -50.52 33.01 4.58
CA ARG A 974 -51.53 32.01 4.20
C ARG A 974 -51.33 31.53 2.76
N GLU A 975 -51.11 32.46 1.84
CA GLU A 975 -50.84 32.16 0.43
C GLU A 975 -49.60 31.27 0.26
N ILE A 976 -48.49 31.64 0.91
CA ILE A 976 -47.22 30.91 0.85
C ILE A 976 -47.38 29.48 1.39
N LEU A 977 -48.11 29.30 2.50
CA LEU A 977 -48.33 27.98 3.07
C LEU A 977 -49.24 27.10 2.18
N ALA A 978 -50.11 27.72 1.39
CA ALA A 978 -51.03 27.05 0.46
C ALA A 978 -50.36 26.59 -0.86
N LEU A 979 -49.27 27.22 -1.30
CA LEU A 979 -48.52 26.80 -2.50
C LEU A 979 -48.05 25.35 -2.41
N ASP A 980 -47.80 24.66 -3.53
CA ASP A 980 -47.24 23.30 -3.48
C ASP A 980 -45.78 23.30 -2.99
N LYS A 981 -45.29 22.20 -2.41
CA LYS A 981 -43.88 22.10 -1.96
C LYS A 981 -42.90 22.09 -3.15
N GLU A 982 -43.34 21.67 -4.32
CA GLU A 982 -42.57 21.62 -5.56
C GLU A 982 -42.74 22.88 -6.43
N ASP A 983 -43.47 23.89 -5.93
CA ASP A 983 -43.68 25.15 -6.64
C ASP A 983 -42.35 25.85 -7.01
N GLU A 984 -42.31 26.44 -8.21
CA GLU A 984 -41.12 27.12 -8.74
C GLU A 984 -40.65 28.24 -7.79
N PHE A 985 -41.57 28.89 -7.07
CA PHE A 985 -41.28 29.91 -6.08
C PHE A 985 -40.23 29.43 -5.06
N PHE A 986 -40.38 28.24 -4.48
CA PHE A 986 -39.43 27.74 -3.47
C PHE A 986 -38.08 27.37 -4.09
N CYS A 987 -38.08 26.87 -5.32
CA CYS A 987 -36.85 26.64 -6.08
C CYS A 987 -36.09 27.96 -6.35
N GLN A 988 -36.82 29.04 -6.66
CA GLN A 988 -36.24 30.37 -6.84
C GLN A 988 -35.65 30.92 -5.54
N ARG A 989 -36.34 30.74 -4.39
CA ARG A 989 -35.82 31.17 -3.08
C ARG A 989 -34.59 30.39 -2.63
N GLU A 990 -34.52 29.08 -2.90
CA GLU A 990 -33.30 28.30 -2.67
C GLU A 990 -32.16 28.79 -3.56
N ALA A 991 -32.41 29.09 -4.84
CA ALA A 991 -31.41 29.64 -5.74
C ALA A 991 -30.93 31.03 -5.29
N GLU A 992 -31.83 31.89 -4.86
CA GLU A 992 -31.51 33.22 -4.31
C GLU A 992 -30.59 33.11 -3.08
N ASN A 993 -30.84 32.18 -2.16
CA ASN A 993 -29.94 31.92 -1.04
C ASN A 993 -28.51 31.57 -1.52
N ASN A 994 -28.40 30.74 -2.55
CA ASN A 994 -27.09 30.42 -3.14
C ASN A 994 -26.40 31.64 -3.75
N PHE A 995 -27.16 32.56 -4.36
CA PHE A 995 -26.65 33.80 -4.94
C PHE A 995 -26.19 34.80 -3.88
N ILE A 996 -26.96 34.94 -2.80
CA ILE A 996 -26.60 35.78 -1.65
C ILE A 996 -25.30 35.25 -1.05
N VAL A 997 -25.22 33.95 -0.74
CA VAL A 997 -24.00 33.37 -0.15
C VAL A 997 -22.81 33.50 -1.10
N ALA A 998 -22.97 33.20 -2.40
CA ALA A 998 -21.89 33.42 -3.38
C ALA A 998 -21.40 34.88 -3.39
N SER A 999 -22.29 35.84 -3.17
CA SER A 999 -21.94 37.27 -3.11
C SER A 999 -21.29 37.67 -1.79
N LEU A 1000 -21.63 37.03 -0.66
CA LEU A 1000 -20.92 37.20 0.63
C LEU A 1000 -19.43 36.80 0.48
N TYR A 1001 -19.14 35.76 -0.29
CA TYR A 1001 -17.76 35.36 -0.63
C TYR A 1001 -17.19 36.12 -1.86
N SER A 1002 -17.89 37.16 -2.32
CA SER A 1002 -17.50 38.00 -3.46
C SER A 1002 -17.19 37.22 -4.74
N LEU A 1003 -17.91 36.13 -5.02
CA LEU A 1003 -17.66 35.29 -6.19
C LEU A 1003 -18.07 36.00 -7.48
N THR A 1004 -17.29 35.80 -8.53
CA THR A 1004 -17.66 36.21 -9.89
C THR A 1004 -18.56 35.16 -10.55
N LYS A 1005 -19.22 35.53 -11.65
CA LYS A 1005 -19.99 34.58 -12.47
C LYS A 1005 -19.15 33.37 -12.93
N GLN A 1006 -17.88 33.60 -13.27
CA GLN A 1006 -16.98 32.54 -13.74
C GLN A 1006 -16.61 31.60 -12.60
N GLU A 1007 -16.26 32.15 -11.43
CA GLU A 1007 -15.99 31.38 -10.21
C GLU A 1007 -17.19 30.55 -9.77
N PHE A 1008 -18.40 31.13 -9.76
CA PHE A 1008 -19.63 30.39 -9.47
C PHE A 1008 -19.89 29.28 -10.49
N SER A 1009 -19.53 29.49 -11.76
CA SER A 1009 -19.63 28.46 -12.80
C SER A 1009 -18.63 27.31 -12.60
N ILE A 1010 -17.42 27.61 -12.14
CA ILE A 1010 -16.40 26.61 -11.79
C ILE A 1010 -16.90 25.77 -10.61
N LEU A 1011 -17.43 26.42 -9.56
CA LEU A 1011 -18.02 25.78 -8.39
C LEU A 1011 -19.11 24.77 -8.80
N LEU A 1012 -20.04 25.18 -9.65
CA LEU A 1012 -21.15 24.32 -10.11
C LEU A 1012 -20.67 23.08 -10.88
N SER A 1013 -19.44 23.08 -11.42
CA SER A 1013 -18.89 21.93 -12.14
C SER A 1013 -18.68 20.68 -11.27
N ASP A 1014 -18.62 20.84 -9.93
CA ASP A 1014 -18.48 19.73 -8.99
C ASP A 1014 -19.77 19.00 -8.67
N PHE A 1015 -20.92 19.64 -8.88
CA PHE A 1015 -22.22 19.07 -8.55
C PHE A 1015 -22.77 18.23 -9.72
N ARG A 1016 -22.01 17.20 -10.12
CA ARG A 1016 -22.34 16.34 -11.28
C ARG A 1016 -23.65 15.59 -11.09
N VAL A 1017 -23.91 15.04 -9.90
CA VAL A 1017 -25.16 14.31 -9.62
C VAL A 1017 -26.35 15.26 -9.63
N LEU A 1018 -26.21 16.48 -9.10
CA LEU A 1018 -27.24 17.51 -9.18
C LEU A 1018 -27.57 17.83 -10.64
N LYS A 1019 -26.54 18.06 -11.47
CA LYS A 1019 -26.70 18.27 -12.92
C LYS A 1019 -27.39 17.09 -13.62
N ASN A 1020 -27.05 15.87 -13.24
CA ASN A 1020 -27.64 14.67 -13.86
C ASN A 1020 -29.11 14.47 -13.46
N LYS A 1021 -29.49 14.79 -12.21
CA LYS A 1021 -30.86 14.61 -11.71
C LYS A 1021 -31.80 15.76 -12.08
N LYS A 1022 -31.33 17.00 -12.01
CA LYS A 1022 -32.14 18.22 -12.27
C LYS A 1022 -32.01 18.73 -13.71
N GLY A 1023 -31.14 18.13 -14.53
CA GLY A 1023 -30.94 18.49 -15.93
C GLY A 1023 -29.95 19.65 -16.16
N LYS A 1024 -29.58 19.85 -17.43
CA LYS A 1024 -28.68 20.94 -17.85
C LYS A 1024 -29.34 22.31 -17.68
N ASP A 1025 -30.65 22.39 -17.84
CA ASP A 1025 -31.41 23.65 -17.77
C ASP A 1025 -31.39 24.25 -16.37
N TYR A 1026 -31.46 23.42 -15.33
CA TYR A 1026 -31.31 23.88 -13.95
C TYR A 1026 -29.93 24.51 -13.66
N ILE A 1027 -28.86 23.92 -14.18
CA ILE A 1027 -27.51 24.50 -14.06
C ILE A 1027 -27.41 25.82 -14.85
N LEU A 1028 -28.07 25.91 -16.00
CA LEU A 1028 -28.12 27.14 -16.79
C LEU A 1028 -28.92 28.23 -16.07
N PHE A 1029 -30.04 27.86 -15.44
CA PHE A 1029 -30.85 28.72 -14.58
C PHE A 1029 -30.01 29.31 -13.45
N LEU A 1030 -29.26 28.49 -12.69
CA LEU A 1030 -28.37 28.99 -11.64
C LEU A 1030 -27.30 29.95 -12.17
N LYS A 1031 -26.69 29.65 -13.32
CA LYS A 1031 -25.65 30.52 -13.91
C LYS A 1031 -26.20 31.85 -14.42
N LYS A 1032 -27.36 31.84 -15.07
CA LYS A 1032 -28.04 33.05 -15.57
C LYS A 1032 -28.59 33.86 -14.39
N GLY A 1033 -29.25 33.21 -13.44
CA GLY A 1033 -29.77 33.81 -12.22
C GLY A 1033 -28.69 34.55 -11.44
N TYR A 1034 -27.53 33.92 -11.21
CA TYR A 1034 -26.44 34.60 -10.51
C TYR A 1034 -25.87 35.81 -11.27
N LYS A 1035 -25.77 35.73 -12.61
CA LYS A 1035 -25.37 36.88 -13.44
C LYS A 1035 -26.34 38.05 -13.25
N ASN A 1036 -27.64 37.77 -13.32
CA ASN A 1036 -28.69 38.79 -13.18
C ASN A 1036 -28.70 39.39 -11.78
N TYR A 1037 -28.52 38.55 -10.74
CA TYR A 1037 -28.38 38.99 -9.37
C TYR A 1037 -27.21 39.97 -9.18
N LEU A 1038 -26.04 39.67 -9.75
CA LEU A 1038 -24.88 40.58 -9.71
C LEU A 1038 -25.13 41.91 -10.45
N LEU A 1039 -25.89 41.89 -11.55
CA LEU A 1039 -26.25 43.10 -12.30
C LEU A 1039 -27.21 43.98 -11.51
N ALA A 1040 -28.27 43.39 -10.94
CA ALA A 1040 -29.24 44.11 -10.11
C ALA A 1040 -28.56 44.78 -8.89
N ASN A 1041 -27.66 44.06 -8.21
CA ASN A 1041 -26.91 44.62 -7.08
C ASN A 1041 -25.90 45.71 -7.47
N ARG A 1042 -25.38 45.70 -8.70
CA ARG A 1042 -24.54 46.81 -9.19
C ARG A 1042 -25.37 48.05 -9.48
N ILE A 1043 -26.54 47.88 -10.10
CA ILE A 1043 -27.47 48.98 -10.37
C ILE A 1043 -27.96 49.60 -9.05
N ALA A 1044 -28.32 48.78 -8.06
CA ALA A 1044 -28.75 49.23 -6.74
C ALA A 1044 -27.64 49.84 -5.85
N LYS A 1045 -26.35 49.73 -6.25
CA LYS A 1045 -25.23 50.43 -5.60
C LYS A 1045 -24.82 51.71 -6.34
N ALA A 1046 -25.30 51.88 -7.58
CA ALA A 1046 -25.01 53.02 -8.44
C ALA A 1046 -26.16 54.05 -8.44
N ALA A 1047 -27.38 53.60 -8.20
CA ALA A 1047 -28.50 54.40 -7.70
C ALA A 1047 -28.39 54.54 -6.18
#